data_AF-A0A7J6QMT8-F1
#
_entry.id   AF-A0A7J6QMT8-F1
#
_cell.length_a   1.000
_cell.length_b   1.000
_cell.length_c   1.000
_cell.angle_alpha   90.00
_cell.angle_beta   90.00
_cell.angle_gamma   90.00
#
_symmetry.space_group_name_H-M   'P 1'
#
loop_
_entity.id
_entity.type
_entity.pdbx_description
1 polymer ?
#
loop_
_entity_poly.entity_id
_entity_poly.type
_entity_poly.pdbx_seq_one_letter_code
_entity_poly.pdbx_strand_id
1 'polypeptide(L)'
;SEFVSSVVALLEEDDSLGDFFFKRIVPQKNGNLSSPCRWYSRQGDHYEEVCGMRTVTSNKKVYHFSDSYQCYPRASAAARLGVVVVCALALSSIIMVSEMLFIQPSPHQLIGHVANGFLTPASTASATYAALPASSGMPSMAMMGLAVSGVLALVGRAKRVGRTARQAAAAPSTPASSARRKSSRDVSQPGDNYDAPKELDDESVDEVMNGATPTLDSVHSPDDIRKMSIPQLKDLCDDTRRFLVRSVSQTGGHLGSNLGVVELTAALHNVFNTPYDKLIWDVSHQAYPHKIFTGRRDRMSTLRQGGGLSGFTKRTESPYDPFGAGHSGTAMSAATGFAVARDHKKRVHDEAVQEGQQGVPPLSSEDDYTVVSVVGDGAITGGMAYEAMNHAGWLKLRKFLVILNDNGQVSLPTAYNEVHTPLWASDARGFVRHDRPKVGALSETLSKMGGMDSSVPDAVSKVLSSPSFQDARNTLKLAVKALCPPQLADSLGRIEEYGRGLLSSYSRGTMFEELGFYYVGPVDGHNLDTLVTVLKNLKQSMDEGKITKPVLLHVKTEKGHGYKPAEVALDKLHGVTQFDVKTGKKEAPKKTVKEVKPEPAAAAADAPKKMAYTDVFAKALIAAAERDSRIVAITAAMPGGTGLHHFEKRFGLDRMFDVGICEQHAVTMAAGMAAEGLVPYAAIYSSFMQRAIDQMVHDVALQKLPVRFVLDRAGFVGADGPTHHGQFDLAMLGCVPDMKICAPGDEAELSNMIYTMSKLDDGPSAVRFPRGSGEGVPIPVVPEFLEPGKGRVVKEYDGKEDEPSIVLLSLGARLSECKKAAQALSEKYGHHVTVADARWMKPLDESMICALAKGHDVMVTVEEGSIGGFGSHVLELLADKGLLGDGKLQVGTIHIPDKYQADTPENQLEKAGITPEAIVQKIVKVGEEKKKIPGNLKGLSIGLEEDIVPHKQVMQDTVIECVTYLPQKTSVYAAWLGLLVRPHRVFVTELVDRAAELLGDCSSVLAMKILMRFLVELANCRCVLFDSVLAVIQELVELRNSEEVHNKEMPVYTALHGLLVISPALYKDNKEAVDAIIGIAEEMKKGRAERRSKLASCVAASSEFVQEDDFDRLVGAVVSMRDQVWRAEESKESPVLLRPYEMAGLAPKLAVNQPEHMLEVPTIEWRLDRL
;
A
#
# COMPACT_ATOMS: atom_id res chain seq x y z
N SER A 1 -15.34 -21.36 -29.87
CA SER A 1 -15.27 -22.07 -31.17
C SER A 1 -15.51 -21.07 -32.29
N GLU A 2 -16.70 -20.46 -32.35
CA GLU A 2 -17.08 -19.49 -33.39
C GLU A 2 -16.23 -18.20 -33.40
N PHE A 3 -15.91 -17.62 -32.23
CA PHE A 3 -15.03 -16.44 -32.14
C PHE A 3 -13.65 -16.66 -32.78
N VAL A 4 -13.10 -17.88 -32.66
CA VAL A 4 -11.79 -18.23 -33.24
C VAL A 4 -11.90 -18.37 -34.76
N SER A 5 -13.01 -18.92 -35.27
CA SER A 5 -13.28 -18.97 -36.70
C SER A 5 -13.48 -17.58 -37.32
N SER A 6 -14.11 -16.64 -36.60
CA SER A 6 -14.29 -15.26 -37.06
C SER A 6 -12.98 -14.46 -37.07
N VAL A 7 -12.10 -14.66 -36.09
CA VAL A 7 -10.79 -14.01 -36.05
C VAL A 7 -9.85 -14.58 -37.12
N VAL A 8 -9.91 -15.88 -37.40
CA VAL A 8 -9.15 -16.50 -38.50
C VAL A 8 -9.64 -15.98 -39.85
N ALA A 9 -10.95 -15.84 -40.07
CA ALA A 9 -11.49 -15.26 -41.30
C ALA A 9 -11.10 -13.78 -41.50
N LEU A 10 -10.99 -13.00 -40.41
CA LEU A 10 -10.54 -11.60 -40.45
C LEU A 10 -9.03 -11.45 -40.73
N LEU A 11 -8.23 -12.46 -40.38
CA LEU A 11 -6.78 -12.48 -40.61
C LEU A 11 -6.41 -13.08 -41.97
N GLU A 12 -7.31 -13.86 -42.59
CA GLU A 12 -7.15 -14.39 -43.95
C GLU A 12 -7.44 -13.34 -45.05
N GLU A 13 -8.07 -12.21 -44.73
CA GLU A 13 -8.32 -11.10 -45.69
C GLU A 13 -7.16 -10.10 -45.82
N ASP A 14 -6.12 -10.20 -44.99
CA ASP A 14 -4.92 -9.34 -45.03
C ASP A 14 -3.70 -10.16 -45.45
N ASP A 15 -3.36 -10.11 -46.75
CA ASP A 15 -2.24 -10.87 -47.37
C ASP A 15 -0.86 -10.61 -46.73
N SER A 16 -0.73 -9.61 -45.86
CA SER A 16 0.51 -9.30 -45.13
C SER A 16 0.73 -10.13 -43.85
N LEU A 17 -0.32 -10.81 -43.35
CA LEU A 17 -0.30 -11.63 -42.13
C LEU A 17 -0.55 -13.13 -42.39
N GLY A 18 -0.88 -13.52 -43.63
CA GLY A 18 -1.32 -14.86 -44.02
C GLY A 18 -0.31 -16.01 -43.89
N ASP A 19 0.94 -15.74 -43.48
CA ASP A 19 1.96 -16.79 -43.30
C ASP A 19 1.98 -17.44 -41.92
N PHE A 20 1.15 -16.97 -40.98
CA PHE A 20 1.18 -17.47 -39.60
C PHE A 20 -0.20 -17.91 -39.10
N PHE A 21 -0.26 -19.21 -38.77
CA PHE A 21 -1.20 -19.90 -37.87
C PHE A 21 -2.35 -20.71 -38.50
N PHE A 22 -2.31 -22.03 -38.26
CA PHE A 22 -3.48 -22.90 -38.31
C PHE A 22 -3.53 -23.81 -37.07
N LYS A 23 -4.73 -24.11 -36.56
CA LYS A 23 -4.99 -24.99 -35.40
C LYS A 23 -5.63 -26.31 -35.88
N ARG A 24 -5.00 -27.47 -35.61
CA ARG A 24 -5.64 -28.79 -35.81
C ARG A 24 -6.12 -29.35 -34.48
N ILE A 25 -7.45 -29.45 -34.30
CA ILE A 25 -8.06 -30.15 -33.15
C ILE A 25 -8.30 -31.60 -33.58
N VAL A 26 -7.69 -32.56 -32.90
CA VAL A 26 -8.00 -33.99 -33.07
C VAL A 26 -9.01 -34.38 -31.99
N PRO A 27 -10.24 -34.81 -32.31
CA PRO A 27 -11.20 -35.23 -31.30
C PRO A 27 -10.84 -36.63 -30.76
N GLN A 28 -10.75 -36.80 -29.44
CA GLN A 28 -10.86 -38.13 -28.82
C GLN A 28 -12.32 -38.42 -28.45
N LYS A 29 -12.74 -39.67 -28.66
CA LYS A 29 -14.15 -40.11 -28.54
C LYS A 29 -14.73 -40.16 -27.11
N ASN A 30 -13.96 -39.89 -26.05
CA ASN A 30 -14.40 -40.18 -24.67
C ASN A 30 -14.25 -39.01 -23.68
N GLY A 31 -14.88 -37.85 -23.96
CA GLY A 31 -15.36 -36.91 -22.93
C GLY A 31 -14.37 -36.15 -22.04
N ASN A 32 -13.07 -36.44 -22.07
CA ASN A 32 -12.06 -35.65 -21.34
C ASN A 32 -11.42 -34.59 -22.23
N LEU A 33 -11.66 -33.31 -21.91
CA LEU A 33 -11.02 -32.15 -22.54
C LEU A 33 -9.59 -31.95 -21.99
N SER A 34 -8.69 -32.88 -22.31
CA SER A 34 -7.25 -32.70 -22.09
C SER A 34 -6.50 -33.11 -23.35
N SER A 35 -6.44 -32.21 -24.34
CA SER A 35 -5.58 -32.37 -25.50
C SER A 35 -4.73 -31.11 -25.69
N PRO A 36 -3.41 -31.24 -25.90
CA PRO A 36 -2.54 -30.09 -26.11
C PRO A 36 -2.89 -29.39 -27.42
N CYS A 37 -3.08 -28.06 -27.37
CA CYS A 37 -3.17 -27.26 -28.59
C CYS A 37 -1.75 -27.06 -29.14
N ARG A 38 -1.56 -27.37 -30.42
CA ARG A 38 -0.28 -27.26 -31.14
C ARG A 38 -0.42 -26.25 -32.27
N TRP A 39 0.57 -25.38 -32.40
CA TRP A 39 0.61 -24.31 -33.41
C TRP A 39 1.73 -24.55 -34.40
N TYR A 40 1.49 -24.30 -35.69
CA TYR A 40 2.46 -24.52 -36.76
C TYR A 40 2.76 -23.23 -37.52
N SER A 41 4.02 -23.06 -37.97
CA SER A 41 4.46 -22.01 -38.91
C SER A 41 4.80 -22.66 -40.24
N ARG A 42 4.49 -21.99 -41.35
CA ARG A 42 4.86 -22.44 -42.70
C ARG A 42 6.27 -21.95 -43.03
N GLN A 43 7.14 -22.85 -43.49
CA GLN A 43 8.42 -22.51 -44.11
C GLN A 43 8.48 -23.17 -45.49
N GLY A 44 8.25 -22.38 -46.55
CA GLY A 44 8.11 -22.91 -47.90
C GLY A 44 6.92 -23.86 -48.04
N ASP A 45 7.16 -25.08 -48.51
CA ASP A 45 6.14 -26.13 -48.70
C ASP A 45 5.99 -27.07 -47.48
N HIS A 46 6.62 -26.74 -46.35
CA HIS A 46 6.59 -27.56 -45.13
C HIS A 46 6.10 -26.74 -43.91
N TYR A 47 5.53 -27.45 -42.92
CA TYR A 47 4.99 -26.87 -41.69
C TYR A 47 5.76 -27.39 -40.47
N GLU A 48 6.23 -26.48 -39.60
CA GLU A 48 6.94 -26.81 -38.34
C GLU A 48 6.13 -26.38 -37.11
N GLU A 49 6.11 -27.20 -36.05
CA GLU A 49 5.41 -26.93 -34.79
C GLU A 49 6.19 -25.90 -33.94
N VAL A 50 5.53 -24.80 -33.56
CA VAL A 50 6.17 -23.63 -32.91
C VAL A 50 5.90 -23.59 -31.40
N CYS A 51 4.75 -24.10 -30.95
CA CYS A 51 4.39 -24.10 -29.52
C CYS A 51 3.32 -25.14 -29.17
N GLY A 52 3.49 -25.82 -28.04
CA GLY A 52 2.49 -26.69 -27.43
C GLY A 52 2.13 -26.22 -26.00
N MET A 53 0.84 -26.07 -25.70
CA MET A 53 0.36 -25.77 -24.34
C MET A 53 -0.18 -27.04 -23.65
N ARG A 54 0.24 -27.30 -22.41
CA ARG A 54 -0.36 -28.31 -21.53
C ARG A 54 -1.30 -27.67 -20.52
N THR A 55 -2.44 -28.32 -20.30
CA THR A 55 -3.43 -27.93 -19.29
C THR A 55 -3.46 -29.00 -18.21
N VAL A 56 -3.21 -28.62 -16.95
CA VAL A 56 -3.29 -29.52 -15.80
C VAL A 56 -4.35 -29.02 -14.84
N THR A 57 -5.27 -29.90 -14.47
CA THR A 57 -6.33 -29.62 -13.48
C THR A 57 -5.99 -30.25 -12.14
N SER A 58 -5.93 -29.42 -11.08
CA SER A 58 -5.89 -29.87 -9.69
C SER A 58 -6.77 -28.95 -8.84
N ASN A 59 -7.60 -29.53 -7.97
CA ASN A 59 -8.51 -28.83 -7.05
C ASN A 59 -9.34 -27.69 -7.66
N LYS A 60 -10.10 -28.00 -8.72
CA LYS A 60 -11.05 -27.09 -9.40
C LYS A 60 -10.45 -25.78 -9.93
N LYS A 61 -9.13 -25.70 -10.07
CA LYS A 61 -8.43 -24.63 -10.80
C LYS A 61 -7.71 -25.21 -12.01
N VAL A 62 -7.84 -24.52 -13.13
CA VAL A 62 -7.18 -24.84 -14.40
C VAL A 62 -5.91 -24.01 -14.48
N TYR A 63 -4.76 -24.66 -14.61
CA TYR A 63 -3.48 -23.99 -14.81
C TYR A 63 -3.01 -24.23 -16.25
N HIS A 64 -2.62 -23.14 -16.94
CA HIS A 64 -2.01 -23.19 -18.27
C HIS A 64 -0.50 -23.00 -18.15
N PHE A 65 0.28 -23.99 -18.60
CA PHE A 65 1.73 -23.88 -18.66
C PHE A 65 2.17 -23.72 -20.13
N SER A 66 2.99 -22.71 -20.39
CA SER A 66 3.77 -22.58 -21.62
C SER A 66 5.07 -23.35 -21.40
N ASP A 67 5.25 -24.46 -22.12
CA ASP A 67 6.52 -25.16 -22.20
C ASP A 67 7.41 -24.43 -23.25
N SER A 68 7.86 -23.20 -22.98
CA SER A 68 8.87 -22.52 -23.81
C SER A 68 9.43 -21.23 -23.18
N TYR A 69 10.38 -21.38 -22.25
CA TYR A 69 11.42 -20.37 -21.96
C TYR A 69 12.82 -20.89 -22.36
N GLN A 70 12.89 -21.76 -23.38
CA GLN A 70 14.13 -22.10 -24.07
C GLN A 70 13.99 -21.69 -25.54
N CYS A 71 14.75 -20.67 -25.93
CA CYS A 71 14.71 -20.05 -27.25
C CYS A 71 15.20 -21.02 -28.35
N TYR A 72 14.45 -21.12 -29.45
CA TYR A 72 14.95 -21.66 -30.72
C TYR A 72 15.83 -20.60 -31.42
N PRO A 73 17.07 -20.90 -31.86
CA PRO A 73 18.04 -19.86 -32.28
C PRO A 73 17.80 -19.19 -33.64
N ARG A 74 16.70 -19.48 -34.37
CA ARG A 74 16.56 -19.05 -35.78
C ARG A 74 15.37 -18.13 -36.11
N ALA A 75 14.59 -17.67 -35.12
CA ALA A 75 13.48 -16.73 -35.36
C ALA A 75 13.92 -15.26 -35.21
N SER A 76 13.55 -14.42 -36.19
CA SER A 76 13.81 -12.97 -36.18
C SER A 76 13.12 -12.27 -35.01
N ALA A 77 13.65 -11.11 -34.58
CA ALA A 77 13.12 -10.35 -33.44
C ALA A 77 11.64 -9.97 -33.62
N ALA A 78 11.19 -9.76 -34.87
CA ALA A 78 9.79 -9.49 -35.20
C ALA A 78 8.86 -10.69 -34.90
N ALA A 79 9.32 -11.92 -35.13
CA ALA A 79 8.54 -13.14 -34.83
C ALA A 79 8.37 -13.37 -33.32
N ARG A 80 9.38 -13.01 -32.52
CA ARG A 80 9.29 -13.07 -31.05
C ARG A 80 8.35 -12.01 -30.50
N LEU A 81 8.37 -10.81 -31.08
CA LEU A 81 7.47 -9.72 -30.71
C LEU A 81 6.02 -10.03 -31.09
N GLY A 82 5.79 -10.61 -32.27
CA GLY A 82 4.46 -11.03 -32.74
C GLY A 82 3.81 -12.10 -31.86
N VAL A 83 4.57 -13.11 -31.42
CA VAL A 83 4.06 -14.15 -30.50
C VAL A 83 3.73 -13.56 -29.12
N VAL A 84 4.55 -12.65 -28.61
CA VAL A 84 4.28 -11.98 -27.32
C VAL A 84 3.05 -11.06 -27.40
N VAL A 85 2.88 -10.32 -28.50
CA VAL A 85 1.71 -9.44 -28.72
C VAL A 85 0.43 -10.26 -28.92
N VAL A 86 0.47 -11.35 -29.67
CA VAL A 86 -0.71 -12.22 -29.88
C VAL A 86 -1.06 -13.00 -28.61
N CYS A 87 -0.08 -13.46 -27.82
CA CYS A 87 -0.35 -14.06 -26.50
C CYS A 87 -0.87 -13.03 -25.49
N ALA A 88 -0.39 -11.79 -25.51
CA ALA A 88 -0.89 -10.70 -24.68
C ALA A 88 -2.31 -10.27 -25.07
N LEU A 89 -2.60 -10.20 -26.38
CA LEU A 89 -3.95 -9.92 -26.90
C LEU A 89 -4.91 -11.10 -26.66
N ALA A 90 -4.45 -12.34 -26.74
CA ALA A 90 -5.26 -13.51 -26.41
C ALA A 90 -5.55 -13.59 -24.89
N LEU A 91 -4.58 -13.25 -24.03
CA LEU A 91 -4.81 -13.14 -22.59
C LEU A 91 -5.71 -11.95 -22.24
N SER A 92 -5.57 -10.80 -22.90
CA SER A 92 -6.47 -9.66 -22.67
C SER A 92 -7.89 -9.94 -23.17
N SER A 93 -8.04 -10.70 -24.26
CA SER A 93 -9.33 -11.14 -24.79
C SER A 93 -10.01 -12.18 -23.90
N ILE A 94 -9.25 -13.09 -23.27
CA ILE A 94 -9.78 -14.06 -22.30
C ILE A 94 -10.22 -13.37 -21.01
N ILE A 95 -9.53 -12.29 -20.61
CA ILE A 95 -9.93 -11.45 -19.46
C ILE A 95 -11.17 -10.60 -19.80
N MET A 96 -11.26 -10.03 -21.01
CA MET A 96 -12.44 -9.27 -21.44
C MET A 96 -13.69 -10.14 -21.65
N VAL A 97 -13.56 -11.38 -22.14
CA VAL A 97 -14.71 -12.27 -22.38
C VAL A 97 -15.24 -12.90 -21.08
N SER A 98 -14.48 -12.86 -19.98
CA SER A 98 -15.01 -13.19 -18.64
C SER A 98 -15.78 -12.02 -17.99
N GLU A 99 -15.74 -10.81 -18.57
CA GLU A 99 -16.49 -9.64 -18.10
C GLU A 99 -17.58 -9.15 -19.08
N MET A 100 -17.78 -9.79 -20.25
CA MET A 100 -18.72 -9.32 -21.28
C MET A 100 -19.89 -10.26 -21.62
N LEU A 101 -20.22 -11.24 -20.78
CA LEU A 101 -21.53 -11.88 -20.85
C LEU A 101 -22.44 -11.31 -19.76
N PHE A 102 -22.98 -10.12 -19.99
CA PHE A 102 -24.42 -9.82 -19.90
C PHE A 102 -24.70 -8.38 -20.37
N ILE A 103 -25.73 -8.27 -21.23
CA ILE A 103 -26.44 -7.10 -21.77
C ILE A 103 -25.95 -6.57 -23.14
N GLN A 104 -26.72 -6.94 -24.17
CA GLN A 104 -27.13 -6.07 -25.29
C GLN A 104 -28.66 -6.09 -25.33
N PRO A 105 -29.30 -4.95 -25.68
CA PRO A 105 -30.36 -4.97 -26.67
C PRO A 105 -29.93 -4.23 -27.94
N SER A 106 -30.38 -4.78 -29.07
CA SER A 106 -30.07 -4.44 -30.46
C SER A 106 -30.44 -3.03 -30.90
N PRO A 107 -29.80 -2.53 -31.98
CA PRO A 107 -30.40 -1.55 -32.89
C PRO A 107 -30.54 -2.09 -34.32
N HIS A 108 -31.72 -1.90 -34.91
CA HIS A 108 -31.86 -1.80 -36.37
C HIS A 108 -32.63 -0.53 -36.75
N GLN A 109 -31.94 0.28 -37.57
CA GLN A 109 -32.43 1.10 -38.67
C GLN A 109 -33.42 2.24 -38.39
N LEU A 110 -32.97 3.49 -38.61
CA LEU A 110 -33.32 4.20 -39.83
C LEU A 110 -32.27 5.26 -40.19
N ILE A 111 -31.88 5.26 -41.47
CA ILE A 111 -30.97 6.18 -42.16
C ILE A 111 -31.70 7.48 -42.47
N GLY A 112 -31.03 8.63 -42.38
CA GLY A 112 -31.57 9.88 -42.94
C GLY A 112 -30.80 11.19 -42.71
N HIS A 113 -29.70 11.36 -43.43
CA HIS A 113 -29.31 12.59 -44.15
C HIS A 113 -28.67 13.82 -43.43
N VAL A 114 -27.52 14.22 -44.03
CA VAL A 114 -26.98 15.58 -44.27
C VAL A 114 -26.35 16.27 -43.05
N ALA A 115 -25.03 16.23 -42.86
CA ALA A 115 -23.95 16.93 -43.59
C ALA A 115 -23.85 18.45 -43.32
N ASN A 116 -22.60 18.83 -43.00
CA ASN A 116 -21.98 20.16 -42.97
C ASN A 116 -22.22 21.07 -41.75
N GLY A 117 -21.10 21.51 -41.16
CA GLY A 117 -21.00 22.91 -40.76
C GLY A 117 -20.15 23.28 -39.56
N PHE A 118 -18.83 23.27 -39.76
CA PHE A 118 -17.87 24.25 -39.23
C PHE A 118 -17.45 24.28 -37.74
N LEU A 119 -16.13 24.14 -37.63
CA LEU A 119 -15.20 24.57 -36.59
C LEU A 119 -15.14 26.11 -36.42
N THR A 120 -14.94 26.50 -35.16
CA THR A 120 -14.08 27.60 -34.65
C THR A 120 -14.59 29.06 -34.59
N PRO A 121 -14.05 29.84 -33.62
CA PRO A 121 -14.79 30.84 -32.83
C PRO A 121 -14.32 32.27 -33.07
N ALA A 122 -15.12 33.27 -32.64
CA ALA A 122 -14.62 34.62 -32.37
C ALA A 122 -15.57 35.44 -31.47
N SER A 123 -15.06 35.75 -30.28
CA SER A 123 -14.99 37.05 -29.61
C SER A 123 -15.99 38.19 -29.87
N THR A 124 -16.18 38.96 -28.80
CA THR A 124 -16.50 40.40 -28.66
C THR A 124 -17.94 40.85 -28.34
N ALA A 125 -18.09 41.22 -27.05
CA ALA A 125 -18.44 42.55 -26.56
C ALA A 125 -19.80 43.21 -26.86
N SER A 126 -20.49 43.49 -25.75
CA SER A 126 -21.06 44.79 -25.33
C SER A 126 -22.36 45.31 -25.97
N ALA A 127 -23.38 45.33 -25.11
CA ALA A 127 -24.32 46.42 -24.82
C ALA A 127 -25.03 47.17 -25.97
N THR A 128 -26.36 47.18 -25.95
CA THR A 128 -27.11 48.45 -25.80
C THR A 128 -28.57 48.26 -25.38
N TYR A 129 -29.01 49.25 -24.60
CA TYR A 129 -30.35 49.61 -24.14
C TYR A 129 -31.36 49.91 -25.25
N ALA A 130 -32.65 49.61 -24.99
CA ALA A 130 -33.86 50.39 -25.34
C ALA A 130 -35.08 49.46 -25.16
N ALA A 131 -36.32 49.85 -24.83
CA ALA A 131 -36.98 50.99 -24.24
C ALA A 131 -38.45 50.51 -24.03
N LEU A 132 -39.18 51.17 -23.13
CA LEU A 132 -40.59 50.92 -22.75
C LEU A 132 -41.59 50.91 -23.94
N PRO A 133 -42.82 50.41 -23.74
CA PRO A 133 -43.88 51.31 -23.27
C PRO A 133 -44.78 50.76 -22.15
N ALA A 134 -45.29 51.69 -21.36
CA ALA A 134 -46.29 51.52 -20.31
C ALA A 134 -47.72 51.65 -20.84
N SER A 135 -48.66 50.94 -20.21
CA SER A 135 -50.11 51.16 -20.02
C SER A 135 -50.75 49.77 -19.98
N SER A 136 -51.73 49.37 -19.17
CA SER A 136 -52.70 50.01 -18.28
C SER A 136 -53.32 48.83 -17.50
N GLY A 137 -53.43 48.86 -16.17
CA GLY A 137 -54.69 49.20 -15.53
C GLY A 137 -55.02 48.14 -14.46
N MET A 138 -55.21 48.59 -13.22
CA MET A 138 -55.74 47.79 -12.12
C MET A 138 -57.27 47.66 -12.24
N PRO A 139 -57.84 46.59 -11.66
CA PRO A 139 -59.01 46.77 -10.81
C PRO A 139 -58.87 46.08 -9.44
N SER A 140 -59.00 46.92 -8.40
CA SER A 140 -59.79 46.77 -7.17
C SER A 140 -60.19 45.37 -6.68
N MET A 141 -59.81 45.10 -5.42
CA MET A 141 -60.45 44.15 -4.51
C MET A 141 -61.95 44.43 -4.32
N ALA A 142 -62.78 43.39 -4.34
CA ALA A 142 -63.90 43.17 -3.44
C ALA A 142 -64.49 41.76 -3.66
N MET A 143 -64.96 41.14 -2.57
CA MET A 143 -65.75 39.90 -2.48
C MET A 143 -65.00 38.57 -2.59
N MET A 144 -64.63 37.99 -1.44
CA MET A 144 -65.34 36.79 -0.95
C MET A 144 -64.98 36.53 0.52
N GLY A 145 -65.97 36.75 1.40
CA GLY A 145 -65.94 36.31 2.78
C GLY A 145 -66.73 35.01 2.95
N LEU A 146 -66.26 34.21 3.91
CA LEU A 146 -66.99 33.27 4.78
C LEU A 146 -67.49 31.93 4.21
N ALA A 147 -66.77 30.86 4.58
CA ALA A 147 -67.21 29.60 5.23
C ALA A 147 -65.94 28.71 5.28
N VAL A 148 -65.45 28.04 6.34
CA VAL A 148 -66.02 27.42 7.54
C VAL A 148 -64.91 27.31 8.61
N SER A 149 -65.31 27.50 9.87
CA SER A 149 -64.54 27.34 11.10
C SER A 149 -64.17 25.89 11.45
N GLY A 150 -63.00 25.68 12.06
CA GLY A 150 -62.68 24.47 12.82
C GLY A 150 -61.18 24.37 13.13
N VAL A 151 -60.82 24.30 14.41
CA VAL A 151 -59.46 24.16 14.97
C VAL A 151 -58.68 25.48 15.17
N LEU A 152 -59.24 26.37 16.00
CA LEU A 152 -58.49 27.41 16.72
C LEU A 152 -59.06 27.55 18.14
N ALA A 153 -58.71 26.60 18.99
CA ALA A 153 -58.96 26.66 20.43
C ALA A 153 -57.88 25.86 21.16
N LEU A 154 -56.64 26.37 21.23
CA LEU A 154 -55.77 26.14 22.40
C LEU A 154 -54.50 27.00 22.54
N VAL A 155 -54.34 28.15 21.87
CA VAL A 155 -53.21 29.05 22.19
C VAL A 155 -53.67 30.50 22.16
N GLY A 156 -54.29 30.92 23.26
CA GLY A 156 -54.83 32.26 23.43
C GLY A 156 -54.91 32.66 24.89
N ARG A 157 -53.77 32.72 25.59
CA ARG A 157 -53.59 33.53 26.80
C ARG A 157 -52.12 33.60 27.21
N ALA A 158 -51.45 34.69 26.86
CA ALA A 158 -50.58 35.46 27.77
C ALA A 158 -49.71 36.45 26.97
N LYS A 159 -50.19 37.70 26.82
CA LYS A 159 -49.32 38.89 26.76
C LYS A 159 -50.13 40.17 26.96
N ARG A 160 -50.03 40.71 28.17
CA ARG A 160 -50.33 42.08 28.67
C ARG A 160 -50.08 41.94 30.19
N VAL A 161 -49.28 42.72 30.91
CA VAL A 161 -48.85 44.13 30.93
C VAL A 161 -47.57 44.10 31.82
N GLY A 162 -46.43 44.72 31.52
CA GLY A 162 -46.16 46.16 31.59
C GLY A 162 -45.94 46.67 33.03
N ARG A 163 -44.68 46.95 33.41
CA ARG A 163 -44.17 47.93 34.39
C ARG A 163 -44.85 48.08 35.77
N THR A 164 -44.09 47.95 36.87
CA THR A 164 -43.51 49.10 37.62
C THR A 164 -42.79 48.69 38.92
N ALA A 165 -41.64 49.35 39.15
CA ALA A 165 -41.11 49.90 40.40
C ALA A 165 -40.62 48.98 41.56
N ARG A 166 -39.31 49.12 41.84
CA ARG A 166 -38.61 48.91 43.12
C ARG A 166 -38.66 50.20 43.96
N GLN A 167 -38.78 50.07 45.27
CA GLN A 167 -38.13 50.88 46.33
C GLN A 167 -38.39 50.16 47.69
N ALA A 168 -37.37 49.72 48.44
CA ALA A 168 -36.66 50.42 49.53
C ALA A 168 -37.62 50.74 50.71
N ALA A 169 -37.35 50.52 52.01
CA ALA A 169 -36.17 50.21 52.80
C ALA A 169 -36.59 49.80 54.25
N ALA A 170 -35.60 49.49 55.09
CA ALA A 170 -35.51 49.75 56.55
C ALA A 170 -35.43 48.54 57.52
N ALA A 171 -34.33 48.54 58.27
CA ALA A 171 -33.94 47.73 59.44
C ALA A 171 -34.60 48.28 60.74
N PRO A 172 -34.18 48.01 62.01
CA PRO A 172 -33.14 47.12 62.58
C PRO A 172 -33.51 46.40 63.92
N SER A 173 -32.55 45.64 64.47
CA SER A 173 -32.08 45.62 65.89
C SER A 173 -31.92 44.24 66.57
N THR A 174 -30.73 44.08 67.17
CA THR A 174 -30.10 42.92 67.83
C THR A 174 -30.31 42.95 69.37
N PRO A 175 -29.93 41.88 70.12
CA PRO A 175 -28.59 41.82 70.72
C PRO A 175 -27.90 40.42 70.72
N ALA A 176 -26.61 40.45 71.06
CA ALA A 176 -25.53 39.45 70.94
C ALA A 176 -25.64 38.19 71.85
N SER A 177 -24.93 37.07 71.60
CA SER A 177 -23.53 36.87 72.01
C SER A 177 -22.79 35.67 71.37
N SER A 178 -21.48 35.89 71.07
CA SER A 178 -20.31 34.96 71.14
C SER A 178 -20.32 33.61 70.38
N ALA A 179 -19.32 33.18 69.60
CA ALA A 179 -17.91 33.55 69.51
C ALA A 179 -17.30 33.12 68.14
N ARG A 180 -16.55 34.06 67.55
CA ARG A 180 -15.28 33.97 66.76
C ARG A 180 -14.96 32.66 65.99
N ARG A 181 -14.49 32.70 64.73
CA ARG A 181 -13.52 33.69 64.21
C ARG A 181 -13.40 33.71 62.66
N LYS A 182 -13.54 34.94 62.14
CA LYS A 182 -12.84 35.58 61.00
C LYS A 182 -12.98 34.99 59.60
N SER A 183 -14.09 35.38 58.96
CA SER A 183 -14.10 35.84 57.57
C SER A 183 -13.63 37.30 57.50
N SER A 184 -12.84 37.63 56.48
CA SER A 184 -12.66 39.00 55.99
C SER A 184 -13.07 39.00 54.52
N ARG A 185 -14.17 39.70 54.23
CA ARG A 185 -14.57 40.06 52.87
C ARG A 185 -13.63 41.14 52.37
N ASP A 186 -13.13 40.98 51.16
CA ASP A 186 -12.78 42.11 50.31
C ASP A 186 -13.61 42.03 49.02
N VAL A 187 -13.99 43.20 48.53
CA VAL A 187 -14.99 43.40 47.48
C VAL A 187 -14.30 43.17 46.12
N SER A 188 -14.71 42.14 45.38
CA SER A 188 -14.26 41.91 44.00
C SER A 188 -15.44 41.75 43.04
N GLN A 189 -15.18 42.25 41.84
CA GLN A 189 -16.00 42.24 40.63
C GLN A 189 -16.58 40.85 40.32
N PRO A 190 -17.62 40.71 39.46
CA PRO A 190 -18.01 39.40 38.93
C PRO A 190 -16.84 38.86 38.07
N GLY A 191 -15.93 38.15 38.72
CA GLY A 191 -14.77 37.50 38.14
C GLY A 191 -15.08 36.09 37.68
N ASP A 192 -14.31 35.69 36.68
CA ASP A 192 -14.22 34.37 36.07
C ASP A 192 -14.26 33.23 37.11
N ASN A 193 -15.17 32.28 36.91
CA ASN A 193 -15.19 31.05 37.69
C ASN A 193 -15.25 29.87 36.70
N TYR A 194 -14.10 29.60 36.07
CA TYR A 194 -13.83 28.36 35.33
C TYR A 194 -12.54 27.73 35.89
N ASP A 195 -12.65 27.14 37.08
CA ASP A 195 -11.66 26.18 37.59
C ASP A 195 -12.32 24.80 37.70
N ALA A 196 -12.62 24.19 36.54
CA ALA A 196 -12.85 22.75 36.50
C ALA A 196 -11.51 22.02 36.72
N PRO A 197 -11.46 20.92 37.49
CA PRO A 197 -10.22 20.17 37.70
C PRO A 197 -9.66 19.68 36.36
N LYS A 198 -8.39 19.98 36.07
CA LYS A 198 -7.68 19.53 34.86
C LYS A 198 -7.32 18.04 34.87
N GLU A 199 -7.49 17.38 36.01
CA GLU A 199 -7.08 15.99 36.26
C GLU A 199 -8.25 15.23 36.89
N LEU A 200 -8.28 13.92 36.69
CA LEU A 200 -9.20 13.03 37.39
C LEU A 200 -8.78 12.85 38.86
N ASP A 201 -9.75 12.59 39.75
CA ASP A 201 -9.45 12.13 41.12
C ASP A 201 -9.05 10.64 41.14
N ASP A 202 -8.44 10.20 42.24
CA ASP A 202 -7.90 8.84 42.35
C ASP A 202 -9.01 7.75 42.28
N GLU A 203 -10.22 8.08 42.73
CA GLU A 203 -11.38 7.18 42.66
C GLU A 203 -11.85 6.98 41.22
N SER A 204 -11.96 8.07 40.44
CA SER A 204 -12.26 8.03 39.01
C SER A 204 -11.19 7.27 38.21
N VAL A 205 -9.91 7.41 38.60
CA VAL A 205 -8.82 6.64 37.97
C VAL A 205 -8.95 5.15 38.28
N ASP A 206 -9.24 4.79 39.53
CA ASP A 206 -9.47 3.39 39.92
C ASP A 206 -10.69 2.80 39.20
N GLU A 207 -11.78 3.56 39.07
CA GLU A 207 -12.95 3.15 38.30
C GLU A 207 -12.60 2.91 36.82
N VAL A 208 -11.83 3.81 36.19
CA VAL A 208 -11.40 3.65 34.80
C VAL A 208 -10.44 2.47 34.64
N MET A 209 -9.53 2.20 35.58
CA MET A 209 -8.49 1.17 35.45
C MET A 209 -8.93 -0.22 35.92
N ASN A 210 -9.74 -0.30 36.97
CA ASN A 210 -10.13 -1.53 37.66
C ASN A 210 -11.65 -1.76 37.69
N GLY A 211 -12.46 -0.76 37.35
CA GLY A 211 -13.92 -0.90 37.30
C GLY A 211 -14.39 -1.97 36.32
N ALA A 212 -15.48 -2.64 36.68
CA ALA A 212 -16.14 -3.62 35.82
C ALA A 212 -16.83 -2.92 34.63
N THR A 213 -17.02 -3.65 33.55
CA THR A 213 -17.73 -3.17 32.35
C THR A 213 -18.86 -4.13 31.97
N PRO A 214 -19.81 -4.39 32.88
CA PRO A 214 -20.73 -5.53 32.80
C PRO A 214 -21.63 -5.52 31.55
N THR A 215 -22.04 -4.35 31.08
CA THR A 215 -22.87 -4.22 29.87
C THR A 215 -22.02 -4.50 28.64
N LEU A 216 -20.82 -3.93 28.56
CA LEU A 216 -19.88 -4.20 27.47
C LEU A 216 -19.38 -5.66 27.46
N ASP A 217 -19.25 -6.29 28.63
CA ASP A 217 -18.88 -7.70 28.79
C ASP A 217 -19.91 -8.64 28.16
N SER A 218 -21.16 -8.19 28.05
CA SER A 218 -22.24 -8.94 27.39
C SER A 218 -22.32 -8.73 25.87
N VAL A 219 -21.51 -7.83 25.29
CA VAL A 219 -21.52 -7.53 23.85
C VAL A 219 -20.41 -8.31 23.14
N HIS A 220 -20.80 -9.31 22.34
CA HIS A 220 -19.88 -10.06 21.49
C HIS A 220 -20.03 -9.71 20.01
N SER A 221 -21.21 -9.21 19.62
CA SER A 221 -21.54 -8.82 18.25
C SER A 221 -22.55 -7.67 18.21
N PRO A 222 -22.75 -7.02 17.05
CA PRO A 222 -23.81 -6.02 16.90
C PRO A 222 -25.22 -6.56 17.17
N ASP A 223 -25.44 -7.88 17.08
CA ASP A 223 -26.74 -8.51 17.35
C ASP A 223 -27.17 -8.35 18.80
N ASP A 224 -26.21 -8.27 19.72
CA ASP A 224 -26.46 -8.05 21.14
C ASP A 224 -26.92 -6.60 21.37
N ILE A 225 -26.27 -5.65 20.69
CA ILE A 225 -26.61 -4.22 20.74
C ILE A 225 -27.99 -3.94 20.16
N ARG A 226 -28.40 -4.62 19.08
CA ARG A 226 -29.74 -4.46 18.48
C ARG A 226 -30.88 -4.81 19.42
N LYS A 227 -30.64 -5.68 20.41
CA LYS A 227 -31.64 -6.09 21.41
C LYS A 227 -31.72 -5.15 22.62
N MET A 228 -30.78 -4.21 22.75
CA MET A 228 -30.71 -3.32 23.89
C MET A 228 -31.77 -2.21 23.84
N SER A 229 -32.32 -1.91 25.01
CA SER A 229 -33.12 -0.72 25.28
C SER A 229 -32.23 0.54 25.38
N ILE A 230 -32.81 1.73 25.27
CA ILE A 230 -32.05 2.99 25.38
C ILE A 230 -31.28 3.11 26.71
N PRO A 231 -31.85 2.75 27.89
CA PRO A 231 -31.07 2.71 29.14
C PRO A 231 -29.85 1.79 29.06
N GLN A 232 -30.00 0.57 28.52
CA GLN A 232 -28.88 -0.35 28.34
C GLN A 232 -27.82 0.18 27.35
N LEU A 233 -28.24 0.94 26.32
CA LEU A 233 -27.30 1.60 25.42
C LEU A 233 -26.50 2.71 26.11
N LYS A 234 -27.11 3.43 27.07
CA LYS A 234 -26.39 4.43 27.89
C LYS A 234 -25.33 3.74 28.74
N ASP A 235 -25.70 2.66 29.44
CA ASP A 235 -24.76 1.86 30.23
C ASP A 235 -23.62 1.28 29.36
N LEU A 236 -23.95 0.82 28.15
CA LEU A 236 -22.95 0.36 27.18
C LEU A 236 -21.97 1.48 26.78
N CYS A 237 -22.46 2.70 26.56
CA CYS A 237 -21.61 3.83 26.18
C CYS A 237 -20.62 4.19 27.31
N ASP A 238 -21.08 4.19 28.56
CA ASP A 238 -20.23 4.47 29.72
C ASP A 238 -19.16 3.38 29.93
N ASP A 239 -19.54 2.10 29.83
CA ASP A 239 -18.59 0.98 29.86
C ASP A 239 -17.55 1.08 28.74
N THR A 240 -18.00 1.40 27.53
CA THR A 240 -17.13 1.53 26.35
C THR A 240 -16.14 2.66 26.52
N ARG A 241 -16.59 3.80 27.07
CA ARG A 241 -15.73 4.95 27.34
C ARG A 241 -14.64 4.63 28.35
N ARG A 242 -14.98 3.99 29.47
CA ARG A 242 -13.99 3.51 30.46
C ARG A 242 -12.98 2.54 29.83
N PHE A 243 -13.48 1.55 29.09
CA PHE A 243 -12.62 0.57 28.42
C PHE A 243 -11.69 1.21 27.37
N LEU A 244 -12.19 2.17 26.59
CA LEU A 244 -11.39 2.89 25.59
C LEU A 244 -10.25 3.66 26.23
N VAL A 245 -10.52 4.45 27.28
CA VAL A 245 -9.47 5.19 28.00
C VAL A 245 -8.43 4.22 28.58
N ARG A 246 -8.87 3.13 29.22
CA ARG A 246 -7.99 2.08 29.77
C ARG A 246 -7.12 1.40 28.70
N SER A 247 -7.70 1.06 27.55
CA SER A 247 -7.00 0.32 26.50
C SER A 247 -6.04 1.20 25.70
N VAL A 248 -6.46 2.42 25.36
CA VAL A 248 -5.65 3.36 24.57
C VAL A 248 -4.54 3.98 25.41
N SER A 249 -4.70 4.10 26.74
CA SER A 249 -3.59 4.54 27.61
C SER A 249 -2.40 3.58 27.61
N GLN A 250 -2.64 2.29 27.34
CA GLN A 250 -1.61 1.25 27.29
C GLN A 250 -1.00 1.07 25.90
N THR A 251 -1.74 1.38 24.83
CA THR A 251 -1.32 1.12 23.44
C THR A 251 -0.96 2.39 22.67
N GLY A 252 -1.45 3.55 23.11
CA GLY A 252 -1.52 4.75 22.27
C GLY A 252 -2.57 4.57 21.15
N GLY A 253 -2.84 5.62 20.39
CA GLY A 253 -3.95 5.59 19.43
C GLY A 253 -4.61 6.93 19.25
N HIS A 254 -5.72 6.91 18.50
CA HIS A 254 -6.58 8.07 18.37
C HIS A 254 -7.61 8.07 19.50
N LEU A 255 -7.45 8.89 20.55
CA LEU A 255 -8.37 8.83 21.71
C LEU A 255 -9.56 9.77 21.53
N GLY A 256 -9.29 11.07 21.36
CA GLY A 256 -10.34 12.09 21.36
C GLY A 256 -11.42 11.89 20.30
N SER A 257 -11.03 11.45 19.10
CA SER A 257 -11.98 11.17 18.00
C SER A 257 -12.91 10.01 18.30
N ASN A 258 -12.45 9.00 19.06
CA ASN A 258 -13.24 7.82 19.40
C ASN A 258 -14.19 8.06 20.56
N LEU A 259 -13.77 8.87 21.54
CA LEU A 259 -14.63 9.30 22.64
C LEU A 259 -15.85 10.08 22.17
N GLY A 260 -15.69 10.91 21.12
CA GLY A 260 -16.78 11.72 20.58
C GLY A 260 -17.85 10.97 19.79
N VAL A 261 -17.64 9.68 19.45
CA VAL A 261 -18.59 8.91 18.62
C VAL A 261 -19.09 7.64 19.29
N VAL A 262 -18.92 7.48 20.60
CA VAL A 262 -19.36 6.29 21.34
C VAL A 262 -20.88 6.10 21.19
N GLU A 263 -21.67 7.12 21.51
CA GLU A 263 -23.13 7.09 21.40
C GLU A 263 -23.59 6.90 19.95
N LEU A 264 -22.96 7.61 19.01
CA LEU A 264 -23.25 7.47 17.58
C LEU A 264 -23.01 6.04 17.09
N THR A 265 -21.92 5.43 17.51
CA THR A 265 -21.58 4.07 17.10
C THR A 265 -22.54 3.05 17.70
N ALA A 266 -22.92 3.21 18.96
CA ALA A 266 -23.91 2.35 19.63
C ALA A 266 -25.28 2.47 18.94
N ALA A 267 -25.73 3.69 18.63
CA ALA A 267 -26.99 3.93 17.93
C ALA A 267 -26.99 3.33 16.52
N LEU A 268 -25.88 3.46 15.78
CA LEU A 268 -25.71 2.85 14.47
C LEU A 268 -25.84 1.32 14.52
N HIS A 269 -25.14 0.66 15.44
CA HIS A 269 -25.23 -0.79 15.58
C HIS A 269 -26.56 -1.27 16.20
N ASN A 270 -27.31 -0.41 16.90
CA ASN A 270 -28.67 -0.71 17.34
C ASN A 270 -29.69 -0.69 16.18
N VAL A 271 -29.50 0.17 15.19
CA VAL A 271 -30.48 0.42 14.12
C VAL A 271 -30.18 -0.36 12.83
N PHE A 272 -28.91 -0.46 12.44
CA PHE A 272 -28.50 -1.07 11.17
C PHE A 272 -28.04 -2.52 11.36
N ASN A 273 -28.37 -3.36 10.38
CA ASN A 273 -28.06 -4.79 10.41
C ASN A 273 -26.69 -5.06 9.77
N THR A 274 -25.62 -4.63 10.44
CA THR A 274 -24.25 -4.90 9.98
C THR A 274 -23.89 -6.39 10.18
N PRO A 275 -23.14 -7.05 9.28
CA PRO A 275 -22.39 -6.50 8.15
C PRO A 275 -23.16 -6.40 6.82
N TYR A 276 -24.47 -6.71 6.81
CA TYR A 276 -25.29 -6.63 5.61
C TYR A 276 -25.49 -5.18 5.18
N ASP A 277 -26.04 -4.35 6.07
CA ASP A 277 -25.97 -2.90 5.95
C ASP A 277 -24.49 -2.49 5.97
N LYS A 278 -24.09 -1.65 5.00
CA LYS A 278 -22.70 -1.24 4.82
C LYS A 278 -22.44 0.02 5.63
N LEU A 279 -21.75 -0.13 6.75
CA LEU A 279 -21.26 0.99 7.55
C LEU A 279 -19.81 1.31 7.18
N ILE A 280 -19.57 2.50 6.65
CA ILE A 280 -18.27 2.96 6.17
C ILE A 280 -17.86 4.19 6.97
N TRP A 281 -16.66 4.16 7.53
CA TRP A 281 -16.08 5.28 8.27
C TRP A 281 -15.07 6.02 7.38
N ASP A 282 -15.17 7.35 7.29
CA ASP A 282 -14.17 8.17 6.59
C ASP A 282 -12.96 8.41 7.49
N VAL A 283 -11.74 8.30 6.93
CA VAL A 283 -10.44 8.17 7.65
C VAL A 283 -10.36 6.95 8.56
N SER A 284 -11.45 6.59 9.25
CA SER A 284 -11.59 5.47 10.20
C SER A 284 -10.78 5.57 11.49
N HIS A 285 -10.17 6.72 11.77
CA HIS A 285 -9.48 6.96 13.04
C HIS A 285 -10.45 7.04 14.23
N GLN A 286 -11.75 7.19 13.98
CA GLN A 286 -12.87 7.26 14.92
C GLN A 286 -13.67 5.94 15.00
N ALA A 287 -13.07 4.80 14.63
CA ALA A 287 -13.75 3.51 14.55
C ALA A 287 -13.36 2.50 15.65
N TYR A 288 -12.78 2.93 16.78
CA TYR A 288 -12.45 2.04 17.90
C TYR A 288 -13.70 1.51 18.62
N PRO A 289 -14.74 2.32 18.94
CA PRO A 289 -16.00 1.76 19.46
C PRO A 289 -16.59 0.74 18.49
N HIS A 290 -16.51 1.00 17.18
CA HIS A 290 -16.97 0.09 16.14
C HIS A 290 -16.21 -1.24 16.18
N LYS A 291 -14.87 -1.21 16.29
CA LYS A 291 -14.04 -2.43 16.46
C LYS A 291 -14.44 -3.21 17.72
N ILE A 292 -14.62 -2.51 18.84
CA ILE A 292 -15.02 -3.12 20.11
C ILE A 292 -16.37 -3.85 19.96
N PHE A 293 -17.38 -3.20 19.38
CA PHE A 293 -18.73 -3.75 19.20
C PHE A 293 -18.84 -4.87 18.16
N THR A 294 -17.81 -5.08 17.36
CA THR A 294 -17.80 -6.06 16.25
C THR A 294 -16.83 -7.21 16.51
N GLY A 295 -16.75 -7.64 17.77
CA GLY A 295 -16.03 -8.85 18.18
C GLY A 295 -14.50 -8.71 18.27
N ARG A 296 -13.96 -7.48 18.29
CA ARG A 296 -12.50 -7.25 18.34
C ARG A 296 -12.01 -6.65 19.66
N ARG A 297 -12.86 -6.59 20.69
CA ARG A 297 -12.52 -6.04 22.01
C ARG A 297 -11.25 -6.64 22.62
N ASP A 298 -11.14 -7.96 22.65
CA ASP A 298 -10.01 -8.68 23.28
C ASP A 298 -8.67 -8.44 22.57
N ARG A 299 -8.72 -7.96 21.31
CA ARG A 299 -7.55 -7.66 20.51
C ARG A 299 -7.12 -6.19 20.60
N MET A 300 -7.85 -5.34 21.32
CA MET A 300 -7.53 -3.91 21.45
C MET A 300 -6.17 -3.66 22.12
N SER A 301 -5.64 -4.60 22.90
CA SER A 301 -4.27 -4.57 23.43
C SER A 301 -3.18 -4.64 22.35
N THR A 302 -3.53 -5.09 21.14
CA THR A 302 -2.62 -5.19 19.97
C THR A 302 -2.77 -4.02 18.99
N LEU A 303 -3.57 -3.01 19.34
CA LEU A 303 -3.86 -1.87 18.49
C LEU A 303 -2.58 -1.18 18.00
N ARG A 304 -2.48 -0.99 16.68
CA ARG A 304 -1.38 -0.35 15.95
C ARG A 304 0.00 -1.00 16.12
N GLN A 305 0.04 -2.27 16.53
CA GLN A 305 1.26 -3.06 16.64
C GLN A 305 1.39 -4.03 15.45
N GLY A 306 2.62 -4.51 15.19
CA GLY A 306 2.87 -5.52 14.16
C GLY A 306 2.04 -6.78 14.37
N GLY A 307 1.33 -7.22 13.33
CA GLY A 307 0.40 -8.36 13.40
C GLY A 307 -0.89 -8.11 14.21
N GLY A 308 -1.04 -6.93 14.82
CA GLY A 308 -2.18 -6.54 15.65
C GLY A 308 -3.33 -5.89 14.87
N LEU A 309 -4.24 -5.22 15.61
CA LEU A 309 -5.34 -4.46 15.01
C LEU A 309 -4.81 -3.19 14.33
N SER A 310 -5.32 -2.89 13.15
CA SER A 310 -5.10 -1.60 12.49
C SER A 310 -5.70 -0.47 13.33
N GLY A 311 -5.03 0.69 13.32
CA GLY A 311 -5.59 1.95 13.84
C GLY A 311 -6.79 2.48 13.05
N PHE A 312 -7.14 1.82 11.95
CA PHE A 312 -8.21 2.18 11.03
C PHE A 312 -9.03 0.94 10.61
N THR A 313 -10.16 1.12 9.94
CA THR A 313 -10.91 -0.01 9.37
C THR A 313 -10.10 -0.72 8.29
N LYS A 314 -10.17 -2.05 8.25
CA LYS A 314 -9.43 -2.86 7.29
C LYS A 314 -10.27 -4.07 6.88
N ARG A 315 -10.54 -4.18 5.57
CA ARG A 315 -11.39 -5.24 4.99
C ARG A 315 -10.95 -6.66 5.37
N THR A 316 -9.64 -6.91 5.40
CA THR A 316 -9.10 -8.22 5.77
C THR A 316 -9.11 -8.48 7.28
N GLU A 317 -9.41 -7.47 8.10
CA GLU A 317 -9.45 -7.58 9.56
C GLU A 317 -10.84 -7.98 10.07
N SER A 318 -11.91 -7.55 9.37
CA SER A 318 -13.28 -7.80 9.81
C SER A 318 -14.30 -7.69 8.66
N PRO A 319 -15.34 -8.54 8.60
CA PRO A 319 -16.45 -8.38 7.66
C PRO A 319 -17.28 -7.11 7.93
N TYR A 320 -17.18 -6.55 9.13
CA TYR A 320 -17.83 -5.29 9.52
C TYR A 320 -17.10 -4.03 8.98
N ASP A 321 -15.92 -4.22 8.36
CA ASP A 321 -15.13 -3.16 7.75
C ASP A 321 -15.22 -3.27 6.21
N PRO A 322 -16.37 -2.94 5.58
CA PRO A 322 -16.59 -3.16 4.15
C PRO A 322 -15.61 -2.37 3.27
N PHE A 323 -15.08 -1.27 3.78
CA PHE A 323 -14.09 -0.43 3.13
C PHE A 323 -13.01 0.00 4.13
N GLY A 324 -11.74 -0.04 3.70
CA GLY A 324 -10.62 0.44 4.50
C GLY A 324 -10.36 1.91 4.21
N ALA A 325 -10.22 2.73 5.24
CA ALA A 325 -9.89 4.14 5.09
C ALA A 325 -8.68 4.50 5.96
N GLY A 326 -7.93 5.51 5.52
CA GLY A 326 -6.80 6.09 6.24
C GLY A 326 -6.60 7.50 5.74
N HIS A 327 -6.57 7.69 4.42
CA HIS A 327 -6.82 8.99 3.81
C HIS A 327 -8.31 9.36 3.90
N SER A 328 -8.59 10.65 4.03
CA SER A 328 -9.93 11.23 4.12
C SER A 328 -10.60 11.38 2.76
N GLY A 329 -11.92 11.61 2.78
CA GLY A 329 -12.74 11.95 1.62
C GLY A 329 -13.04 10.77 0.70
N THR A 330 -12.77 9.54 1.15
CA THR A 330 -12.93 8.31 0.34
C THR A 330 -14.22 7.56 0.64
N ALA A 331 -14.79 7.73 1.85
CA ALA A 331 -15.92 6.92 2.30
C ALA A 331 -17.17 7.16 1.47
N MET A 332 -17.42 8.40 1.05
CA MET A 332 -18.61 8.75 0.27
C MET A 332 -18.58 8.19 -1.15
N SER A 333 -17.42 8.25 -1.81
CA SER A 333 -17.23 7.62 -3.13
C SER A 333 -17.38 6.11 -3.04
N ALA A 334 -16.78 5.48 -2.03
CA ALA A 334 -16.94 4.06 -1.79
C ALA A 334 -18.41 3.68 -1.51
N ALA A 335 -19.09 4.45 -0.65
CA ALA A 335 -20.52 4.27 -0.36
C ALA A 335 -21.37 4.37 -1.62
N THR A 336 -21.07 5.33 -2.50
CA THR A 336 -21.75 5.50 -3.80
C THR A 336 -21.62 4.24 -4.63
N GLY A 337 -20.42 3.66 -4.70
CA GLY A 337 -20.17 2.38 -5.37
C GLY A 337 -20.97 1.21 -4.79
N PHE A 338 -21.04 1.08 -3.46
CA PHE A 338 -21.86 0.04 -2.81
C PHE A 338 -23.35 0.20 -3.14
N ALA A 339 -23.88 1.42 -3.08
CA ALA A 339 -25.29 1.67 -3.38
C ALA A 339 -25.63 1.43 -4.86
N VAL A 340 -24.74 1.83 -5.78
CA VAL A 340 -24.89 1.51 -7.21
C VAL A 340 -24.88 0.00 -7.44
N ALA A 341 -23.97 -0.74 -6.81
CA ALA A 341 -23.89 -2.20 -6.96
C ALA A 341 -25.17 -2.89 -6.44
N ARG A 342 -25.72 -2.42 -5.30
CA ARG A 342 -27.00 -2.88 -4.77
C ARG A 342 -28.15 -2.61 -5.75
N ASP A 343 -28.30 -1.36 -6.20
CA ASP A 343 -29.40 -0.95 -7.07
C ASP A 343 -29.32 -1.62 -8.44
N HIS A 344 -28.11 -1.85 -8.95
CA HIS A 344 -27.89 -2.61 -10.18
C HIS A 344 -28.35 -4.07 -10.04
N LYS A 345 -27.96 -4.77 -8.96
CA LYS A 345 -28.43 -6.14 -8.68
C LYS A 345 -29.94 -6.21 -8.62
N LYS A 346 -30.57 -5.21 -7.99
CA LYS A 346 -32.02 -5.14 -7.91
C LYS A 346 -32.66 -4.98 -9.28
N ARG A 347 -32.18 -4.04 -10.10
CA ARG A 347 -32.68 -3.82 -11.45
C ARG A 347 -32.58 -5.09 -12.32
N VAL A 348 -31.43 -5.75 -12.32
CA VAL A 348 -31.21 -6.99 -13.09
C VAL A 348 -32.16 -8.10 -12.64
N HIS A 349 -32.37 -8.24 -11.33
CA HIS A 349 -33.34 -9.19 -10.79
C HIS A 349 -34.77 -8.85 -11.25
N ASP A 350 -35.19 -7.59 -11.10
CA ASP A 350 -36.53 -7.13 -11.47
C ASP A 350 -36.79 -7.35 -12.99
N GLU A 351 -35.79 -7.11 -13.84
CA GLU A 351 -35.83 -7.38 -15.29
C GLU A 351 -35.97 -8.88 -15.60
N ALA A 352 -35.15 -9.73 -14.97
CA ALA A 352 -35.21 -11.19 -15.17
C ALA A 352 -36.56 -11.79 -14.73
N VAL A 353 -37.14 -11.26 -13.65
CA VAL A 353 -38.48 -11.62 -13.19
C VAL A 353 -39.55 -11.18 -14.20
N GLN A 354 -39.45 -9.96 -14.74
CA GLN A 354 -40.38 -9.44 -15.75
C GLN A 354 -40.32 -10.22 -17.07
N GLU A 355 -39.13 -10.66 -17.51
CA GLU A 355 -38.93 -11.46 -18.71
C GLU A 355 -39.36 -12.93 -18.56
N GLY A 356 -39.79 -13.34 -17.35
CA GLY A 356 -40.27 -14.70 -17.09
C GLY A 356 -39.16 -15.76 -17.07
N GLN A 357 -37.91 -15.37 -16.78
CA GLN A 357 -36.80 -16.32 -16.63
C GLN A 357 -37.11 -17.31 -15.49
N GLN A 358 -37.11 -18.60 -15.78
CA GLN A 358 -37.41 -19.63 -14.78
C GLN A 358 -36.27 -19.78 -13.77
N GLY A 359 -36.61 -19.84 -12.48
CA GLY A 359 -35.66 -20.13 -11.41
C GLY A 359 -34.90 -18.93 -10.84
N VAL A 360 -35.30 -17.69 -11.12
CA VAL A 360 -34.72 -16.48 -10.51
C VAL A 360 -35.06 -16.46 -9.01
N PRO A 361 -34.08 -16.59 -8.09
CA PRO A 361 -34.34 -16.55 -6.66
C PRO A 361 -34.74 -15.13 -6.23
N PRO A 362 -35.68 -14.96 -5.28
CA PRO A 362 -36.04 -13.64 -4.78
C PRO A 362 -34.82 -12.97 -4.15
N LEU A 363 -34.68 -11.66 -4.33
CA LEU A 363 -33.68 -10.89 -3.58
C LEU A 363 -33.95 -11.02 -2.08
N SER A 364 -32.92 -11.38 -1.33
CA SER A 364 -33.01 -11.40 0.12
C SER A 364 -33.04 -9.97 0.68
N SER A 365 -33.47 -9.81 1.94
CA SER A 365 -33.32 -8.54 2.66
C SER A 365 -31.84 -8.13 2.81
N GLU A 366 -30.92 -9.09 2.70
CA GLU A 366 -29.47 -8.87 2.73
C GLU A 366 -28.94 -8.31 1.40
N ASP A 367 -29.68 -8.49 0.29
CA ASP A 367 -29.34 -7.97 -1.03
C ASP A 367 -29.82 -6.51 -1.24
N ASP A 368 -30.88 -6.07 -0.54
CA ASP A 368 -31.41 -4.68 -0.58
C ASP A 368 -31.00 -3.86 0.66
N TYR A 369 -29.70 -3.89 0.96
CA TYR A 369 -29.09 -3.30 2.15
C TYR A 369 -29.03 -1.75 2.14
N THR A 370 -28.94 -1.15 3.32
CA THR A 370 -28.66 0.29 3.48
C THR A 370 -27.16 0.56 3.49
N VAL A 371 -26.73 1.64 2.82
CA VAL A 371 -25.35 2.11 2.86
C VAL A 371 -25.27 3.36 3.73
N VAL A 372 -24.43 3.32 4.75
CA VAL A 372 -24.20 4.40 5.71
C VAL A 372 -22.74 4.83 5.65
N SER A 373 -22.49 6.11 5.38
CA SER A 373 -21.16 6.72 5.37
C SER A 373 -21.06 7.72 6.51
N VAL A 374 -20.12 7.53 7.45
CA VAL A 374 -19.84 8.46 8.54
C VAL A 374 -18.63 9.32 8.18
N VAL A 375 -18.84 10.62 8.01
CA VAL A 375 -17.85 11.57 7.48
C VAL A 375 -17.68 12.72 8.48
N GLY A 376 -16.44 13.07 8.82
CA GLY A 376 -16.16 14.22 9.67
C GLY A 376 -16.33 15.56 8.94
N ASP A 377 -16.57 16.65 9.69
CA ASP A 377 -16.59 18.02 9.17
C ASP A 377 -15.30 18.43 8.46
N GLY A 378 -14.13 17.92 8.90
CA GLY A 378 -12.88 18.10 8.15
C GLY A 378 -12.85 17.33 6.83
N ALA A 379 -13.26 16.07 6.83
CA ALA A 379 -13.18 15.19 5.67
C ALA A 379 -14.13 15.61 4.53
N ILE A 380 -15.32 16.15 4.87
CA ILE A 380 -16.28 16.63 3.87
C ILE A 380 -15.78 17.88 3.12
N THR A 381 -14.72 18.55 3.60
CA THR A 381 -14.10 19.67 2.86
C THR A 381 -13.36 19.22 1.60
N GLY A 382 -12.92 17.96 1.52
CA GLY A 382 -12.15 17.46 0.39
C GLY A 382 -12.98 17.37 -0.90
N GLY A 383 -12.35 17.71 -2.04
CA GLY A 383 -13.02 17.73 -3.35
C GLY A 383 -13.74 16.44 -3.72
N MET A 384 -13.11 15.29 -3.45
CA MET A 384 -13.69 13.97 -3.70
C MET A 384 -15.02 13.73 -2.95
N ALA A 385 -15.20 14.30 -1.75
CA ALA A 385 -16.45 14.20 -1.01
C ALA A 385 -17.58 14.97 -1.73
N TYR A 386 -17.29 16.16 -2.27
CA TYR A 386 -18.25 16.93 -3.07
C TYR A 386 -18.61 16.24 -4.38
N GLU A 387 -17.62 15.67 -5.08
CA GLU A 387 -17.86 14.89 -6.30
C GLU A 387 -18.78 13.70 -6.03
N ALA A 388 -18.53 12.97 -4.94
CA ALA A 388 -19.36 11.86 -4.51
C ALA A 388 -20.79 12.29 -4.16
N MET A 389 -20.96 13.39 -3.41
CA MET A 389 -22.28 13.95 -3.11
C MET A 389 -23.03 14.33 -4.38
N ASN A 390 -22.40 15.11 -5.25
CA ASN A 390 -23.00 15.54 -6.51
C ASN A 390 -23.47 14.33 -7.34
N HIS A 391 -22.65 13.29 -7.43
CA HIS A 391 -22.99 12.10 -8.18
C HIS A 391 -24.11 11.27 -7.51
N ALA A 392 -24.05 11.07 -6.19
CA ALA A 392 -25.08 10.36 -5.43
C ALA A 392 -26.47 11.04 -5.53
N GLY A 393 -26.48 12.37 -5.47
CA GLY A 393 -27.67 13.18 -5.65
C GLY A 393 -28.25 13.09 -7.06
N TRP A 394 -27.39 13.17 -8.09
CA TRP A 394 -27.78 13.02 -9.49
C TRP A 394 -28.40 11.64 -9.78
N LEU A 395 -27.77 10.57 -9.28
CA LEU A 395 -28.26 9.19 -9.38
C LEU A 395 -29.54 8.95 -8.57
N LYS A 396 -29.88 9.83 -7.63
CA LYS A 396 -30.99 9.67 -6.68
C LYS A 396 -30.89 8.34 -5.94
N LEU A 397 -29.69 8.03 -5.43
CA LEU A 397 -29.42 6.77 -4.76
C LEU A 397 -30.38 6.57 -3.58
N ARG A 398 -31.08 5.43 -3.59
CA ARG A 398 -32.01 5.05 -2.52
C ARG A 398 -31.22 4.49 -1.35
N LYS A 399 -31.81 4.39 -0.14
CA LYS A 399 -31.20 3.69 1.01
C LYS A 399 -29.70 4.06 1.19
N PHE A 400 -29.41 5.35 1.06
CA PHE A 400 -28.07 5.92 1.10
C PHE A 400 -28.07 7.03 2.15
N LEU A 401 -27.33 6.82 3.23
CA LEU A 401 -27.29 7.71 4.38
C LEU A 401 -25.86 8.21 4.59
N VAL A 402 -25.69 9.53 4.61
CA VAL A 402 -24.46 10.20 5.02
C VAL A 402 -24.70 10.76 6.41
N ILE A 403 -23.83 10.40 7.35
CA ILE A 403 -23.78 10.99 8.68
C ILE A 403 -22.61 11.97 8.68
N LEU A 404 -22.92 13.25 8.71
CA LEU A 404 -21.93 14.30 8.93
C LEU A 404 -21.69 14.42 10.43
N ASN A 405 -20.54 13.94 10.89
CA ASN A 405 -20.06 14.06 12.27
C ASN A 405 -19.31 15.39 12.44
N ASP A 406 -20.03 16.44 12.82
CA ASP A 406 -19.48 17.78 13.05
C ASP A 406 -19.05 17.93 14.51
N ASN A 407 -17.74 17.93 14.75
CA ASN A 407 -17.14 18.27 16.04
C ASN A 407 -16.46 19.65 16.05
N GLY A 408 -16.61 20.40 14.96
CA GLY A 408 -16.04 21.73 14.78
C GLY A 408 -14.53 21.79 14.59
N GLN A 409 -13.85 20.68 14.30
CA GLN A 409 -12.40 20.61 14.04
C GLN A 409 -12.08 20.08 12.64
N VAL A 410 -11.87 21.00 11.70
CA VAL A 410 -11.50 20.71 10.31
C VAL A 410 -10.01 20.37 10.16
N SER A 411 -9.16 21.09 10.89
CA SER A 411 -7.70 20.92 10.87
C SER A 411 -7.24 20.28 12.17
N LEU A 412 -6.15 19.49 12.13
CA LEU A 412 -5.58 18.92 13.35
C LEU A 412 -5.18 20.05 14.30
N PRO A 413 -5.80 20.16 15.49
CA PRO A 413 -5.42 21.21 16.43
C PRO A 413 -4.01 20.92 16.95
N THR A 414 -3.16 21.93 16.91
CA THR A 414 -1.99 22.00 17.79
C THR A 414 -2.13 23.27 18.59
N ALA A 415 -2.34 23.15 19.90
CA ALA A 415 -2.16 24.19 20.91
C ALA A 415 -2.65 25.64 20.63
N TYR A 416 -3.50 25.88 19.62
CA TYR A 416 -3.72 27.21 19.04
C TYR A 416 -5.19 27.59 18.87
N ASN A 417 -6.12 26.63 18.92
CA ASN A 417 -7.54 26.90 18.64
C ASN A 417 -8.30 27.58 19.80
N GLU A 418 -7.67 27.85 20.95
CA GLU A 418 -8.31 28.50 22.12
C GLU A 418 -7.40 29.52 22.84
N VAL A 419 -6.59 30.33 22.13
CA VAL A 419 -6.02 31.52 22.78
C VAL A 419 -7.07 32.62 22.78
N HIS A 420 -7.97 32.60 23.77
CA HIS A 420 -8.70 33.79 24.18
C HIS A 420 -7.69 34.86 24.61
N THR A 421 -7.27 35.71 23.67
CA THR A 421 -6.70 37.00 24.01
C THR A 421 -7.87 37.98 24.15
N PRO A 422 -8.05 38.63 25.32
CA PRO A 422 -9.10 39.63 25.48
C PRO A 422 -9.00 40.69 24.38
N LEU A 423 -10.14 41.14 23.86
CA LEU A 423 -10.26 42.15 22.79
C LEU A 423 -9.48 43.46 23.04
N TRP A 424 -8.99 43.68 24.27
CA TRP A 424 -8.24 44.88 24.68
C TRP A 424 -6.71 44.75 24.60
N ALA A 425 -6.16 43.55 24.35
CA ALA A 425 -4.71 43.33 24.25
C ALA A 425 -4.18 43.65 22.84
N SER A 426 -4.26 44.92 22.42
CA SER A 426 -3.58 45.43 21.22
C SER A 426 -2.08 45.57 21.48
N ASP A 427 -1.22 45.00 20.63
CA ASP A 427 0.18 45.41 20.60
C ASP A 427 0.29 46.86 20.09
N ALA A 428 1.39 47.54 20.39
CA ALA A 428 1.64 48.93 20.02
C ALA A 428 1.68 49.20 18.50
N ARG A 429 1.37 48.20 17.64
CA ARG A 429 1.35 48.29 16.18
C ARG A 429 -0.05 48.16 15.58
N GLY A 430 -1.10 48.09 16.39
CA GLY A 430 -2.49 48.20 15.91
C GLY A 430 -3.02 46.99 15.15
N PHE A 431 -2.40 45.82 15.27
CA PHE A 431 -2.95 44.58 14.70
C PHE A 431 -3.92 43.92 15.69
N VAL A 432 -5.21 43.86 15.34
CA VAL A 432 -6.21 43.06 16.04
C VAL A 432 -5.91 41.59 15.77
N ARG A 433 -5.46 40.85 16.80
CA ARG A 433 -5.27 39.39 16.70
C ARG A 433 -6.64 38.73 16.92
N HIS A 434 -7.26 38.28 15.83
CA HIS A 434 -8.54 37.57 15.86
C HIS A 434 -8.36 36.09 16.27
N ASP A 435 -9.36 35.54 16.96
CA ASP A 435 -9.56 34.09 17.06
C ASP A 435 -9.51 33.48 15.65
N ARG A 436 -8.80 32.36 15.46
CA ARG A 436 -8.67 31.74 14.14
C ARG A 436 -10.06 31.29 13.66
N PRO A 437 -10.56 31.80 12.52
CA PRO A 437 -11.83 31.35 11.97
C PRO A 437 -11.72 29.87 11.53
N LYS A 438 -12.82 29.13 11.63
CA LYS A 438 -12.88 27.75 11.13
C LYS A 438 -12.51 27.71 9.66
N VAL A 439 -11.74 26.70 9.27
CA VAL A 439 -11.23 26.56 7.90
C VAL A 439 -12.37 26.16 6.95
N GLY A 440 -12.57 26.97 5.91
CA GLY A 440 -13.55 26.74 4.85
C GLY A 440 -14.95 27.32 5.12
N ALA A 441 -15.57 27.87 4.08
CA ALA A 441 -16.90 28.49 4.15
C ALA A 441 -18.01 27.49 4.54
N LEU A 442 -17.87 26.20 4.18
CA LEU A 442 -18.81 25.17 4.59
C LEU A 442 -18.80 25.01 6.12
N SER A 443 -17.62 24.91 6.73
CA SER A 443 -17.44 24.76 8.18
C SER A 443 -17.98 25.97 8.95
N GLU A 444 -17.77 27.17 8.41
CA GLU A 444 -18.37 28.40 8.95
C GLU A 444 -19.90 28.39 8.83
N THR A 445 -20.44 27.93 7.69
CA THR A 445 -21.89 27.80 7.47
C THR A 445 -22.51 26.75 8.40
N LEU A 446 -21.89 25.58 8.56
CA LEU A 446 -22.29 24.54 9.51
C LEU A 446 -22.31 25.09 10.93
N SER A 447 -21.31 25.89 11.30
CA SER A 447 -21.22 26.53 12.61
C SER A 447 -22.28 27.60 12.83
N LYS A 448 -22.61 28.41 11.80
CA LYS A 448 -23.70 29.40 11.85
C LYS A 448 -25.06 28.72 11.95
N MET A 449 -25.29 27.65 11.19
CA MET A 449 -26.47 26.79 11.33
C MET A 449 -26.55 26.16 12.73
N GLY A 450 -25.40 25.92 13.35
CA GLY A 450 -25.28 25.43 14.71
C GLY A 450 -25.27 26.47 15.83
N GLY A 451 -25.12 27.76 15.51
CA GLY A 451 -24.96 28.89 16.44
C GLY A 451 -26.19 29.80 16.55
N MET A 452 -27.24 29.56 15.75
CA MET A 452 -28.59 29.80 16.24
C MET A 452 -28.77 28.88 17.44
N ASP A 453 -28.97 29.48 18.62
CA ASP A 453 -29.40 28.87 19.88
C ASP A 453 -30.17 27.58 19.59
N SER A 454 -29.91 26.47 20.29
CA SER A 454 -30.45 25.11 20.17
C SER A 454 -32.00 25.00 20.07
N SER A 455 -32.57 25.67 19.08
CA SER A 455 -33.97 26.11 18.98
C SER A 455 -34.55 25.75 17.61
N VAL A 456 -33.90 24.82 16.91
CA VAL A 456 -34.67 23.72 16.31
C VAL A 456 -34.77 22.67 17.43
N PRO A 457 -35.89 22.61 18.18
CA PRO A 457 -36.03 21.61 19.24
C PRO A 457 -35.81 20.22 18.65
N ASP A 458 -35.20 19.29 19.38
CA ASP A 458 -35.15 17.85 19.03
C ASP A 458 -36.51 17.31 18.57
N ALA A 459 -37.60 17.90 19.08
CA ALA A 459 -38.97 17.65 18.65
C ALA A 459 -39.20 17.93 17.15
N VAL A 460 -38.62 19.00 16.58
CA VAL A 460 -38.74 19.33 15.15
C VAL A 460 -37.96 18.34 14.30
N SER A 461 -36.75 17.95 14.67
CA SER A 461 -35.99 16.89 13.97
C SER A 461 -36.70 15.53 14.02
N LYS A 462 -37.31 15.20 15.18
CA LYS A 462 -38.18 14.01 15.33
C LYS A 462 -39.43 14.09 14.45
N VAL A 463 -40.04 15.27 14.33
CA VAL A 463 -41.22 15.49 13.46
C VAL A 463 -40.84 15.43 11.98
N LEU A 464 -39.77 16.10 11.55
CA LEU A 464 -39.29 16.11 10.16
C LEU A 464 -38.84 14.72 9.68
N SER A 465 -38.36 13.87 10.59
CA SER A 465 -38.02 12.47 10.30
C SER A 465 -39.21 11.51 10.41
N SER A 466 -40.32 11.91 11.05
CA SER A 466 -41.44 11.00 11.34
C SER A 466 -42.18 10.52 10.07
N PRO A 467 -42.65 9.25 10.04
CA PRO A 467 -43.44 8.72 8.91
C PRO A 467 -44.70 9.54 8.62
N SER A 468 -45.40 10.04 9.65
CA SER A 468 -46.63 10.83 9.50
C SER A 468 -46.41 12.17 8.79
N PHE A 469 -45.26 12.82 9.01
CA PHE A 469 -44.90 14.04 8.28
C PHE A 469 -44.65 13.75 6.79
N GLN A 470 -43.98 12.63 6.49
CA GLN A 470 -43.76 12.20 5.10
C GLN A 470 -45.08 11.83 4.41
N ASP A 471 -45.98 11.14 5.10
CA ASP A 471 -47.29 10.77 4.58
C ASP A 471 -48.15 12.01 4.31
N ALA A 472 -48.14 13.01 5.20
CA ALA A 472 -48.80 14.30 4.97
C ALA A 472 -48.21 15.06 3.77
N ARG A 473 -46.88 15.09 3.64
CA ARG A 473 -46.18 15.73 2.52
C ARG A 473 -46.47 15.03 1.18
N ASN A 474 -46.48 13.70 1.16
CA ASN A 474 -46.77 12.90 -0.03
C ASN A 474 -48.26 13.00 -0.42
N THR A 475 -49.16 13.02 0.56
CA THR A 475 -50.60 13.24 0.34
C THR A 475 -50.86 14.64 -0.23
N LEU A 476 -50.16 15.67 0.26
CA LEU A 476 -50.23 17.02 -0.30
C LEU A 476 -49.72 17.06 -1.76
N LYS A 477 -48.60 16.40 -2.07
CA LYS A 477 -48.09 16.29 -3.44
C LYS A 477 -49.04 15.55 -4.38
N LEU A 478 -49.65 14.45 -3.90
CA LEU A 478 -50.62 13.65 -4.66
C LEU A 478 -51.94 14.40 -4.86
N ALA A 479 -52.44 15.11 -3.84
CA ALA A 479 -53.63 15.95 -3.94
C ALA A 479 -53.42 17.10 -4.93
N VAL A 480 -52.25 17.75 -4.90
CA VAL A 480 -51.88 18.79 -5.88
C VAL A 480 -51.81 18.22 -7.30
N LYS A 481 -51.24 17.02 -7.48
CA LYS A 481 -51.20 16.34 -8.79
C LYS A 481 -52.58 15.88 -9.28
N ALA A 482 -53.48 15.47 -8.38
CA ALA A 482 -54.79 14.93 -8.73
C ALA A 482 -55.85 16.01 -8.98
N LEU A 483 -55.69 17.21 -8.39
CA LEU A 483 -56.68 18.28 -8.45
C LEU A 483 -56.38 19.38 -9.49
N CYS A 484 -55.23 19.33 -10.18
CA CYS A 484 -54.82 20.37 -11.14
C CYS A 484 -54.78 19.86 -12.59
N PRO A 485 -55.43 20.53 -13.57
CA PRO A 485 -55.31 20.22 -14.99
C PRO A 485 -53.86 20.44 -15.51
N PRO A 486 -53.39 19.64 -16.49
CA PRO A 486 -51.99 19.64 -16.96
C PRO A 486 -51.50 20.98 -17.53
N GLN A 487 -52.40 21.90 -17.88
CA GLN A 487 -52.06 23.23 -18.44
C GLN A 487 -51.74 24.29 -17.36
N LEU A 488 -52.06 24.02 -16.08
CA LEU A 488 -51.78 24.91 -14.95
C LEU A 488 -50.55 24.49 -14.14
N ALA A 489 -49.95 23.34 -14.46
CA ALA A 489 -48.77 22.81 -13.79
C ALA A 489 -47.54 23.73 -13.91
N ASP A 490 -47.37 24.41 -15.05
CA ASP A 490 -46.23 25.31 -15.29
C ASP A 490 -46.37 26.67 -14.59
N SER A 491 -47.59 27.09 -14.24
CA SER A 491 -47.84 28.36 -13.53
C SER A 491 -47.82 28.21 -12.00
N LEU A 492 -47.82 26.99 -11.47
CA LEU A 492 -47.79 26.69 -10.04
C LEU A 492 -46.38 26.73 -9.42
N GLY A 493 -45.32 26.73 -10.23
CA GLY A 493 -43.96 27.02 -9.75
C GLY A 493 -43.88 28.37 -9.00
N ARG A 494 -44.77 29.32 -9.33
CA ARG A 494 -44.85 30.64 -8.68
C ARG A 494 -45.65 30.70 -7.38
N ILE A 495 -46.57 29.75 -7.15
CA ILE A 495 -47.29 29.64 -5.85
C ILE A 495 -46.47 28.83 -4.86
N GLU A 496 -45.68 27.86 -5.34
CA GLU A 496 -44.61 27.24 -4.55
C GLU A 496 -43.53 28.28 -4.16
N GLU A 497 -43.25 29.28 -5.01
CA GLU A 497 -42.40 30.45 -4.69
C GLU A 497 -43.01 31.39 -3.64
N TYR A 498 -44.34 31.60 -3.63
CA TYR A 498 -44.99 32.45 -2.61
C TYR A 498 -45.17 31.73 -1.27
N GLY A 499 -45.43 30.42 -1.30
CA GLY A 499 -45.35 29.54 -0.12
C GLY A 499 -43.92 29.44 0.41
N ARG A 500 -42.93 29.41 -0.49
CA ARG A 500 -41.52 29.66 -0.16
C ARG A 500 -41.36 31.04 0.45
N GLY A 501 -41.96 32.14 0.00
CA GLY A 501 -41.76 33.45 0.63
C GLY A 501 -42.04 33.53 2.14
N LEU A 502 -43.01 32.74 2.66
CA LEU A 502 -43.28 32.64 4.11
C LEU A 502 -42.47 31.51 4.80
N LEU A 503 -42.15 30.42 4.08
CA LEU A 503 -41.32 29.32 4.56
C LEU A 503 -39.81 29.53 4.35
N SER A 504 -39.36 30.48 3.53
CA SER A 504 -37.98 30.69 3.07
C SER A 504 -37.17 31.52 4.04
N SER A 505 -37.81 32.06 5.07
CA SER A 505 -37.11 32.49 6.28
C SER A 505 -36.55 31.29 7.06
N TYR A 506 -37.11 30.08 6.84
CA TYR A 506 -36.68 28.80 7.42
C TYR A 506 -36.23 27.74 6.38
N SER A 507 -36.46 27.98 5.09
CA SER A 507 -36.18 27.09 3.95
C SER A 507 -35.48 27.86 2.83
N ARG A 508 -34.32 28.44 3.13
CA ARG A 508 -33.26 28.43 2.11
C ARG A 508 -32.82 26.97 2.04
N GLY A 509 -32.96 26.35 0.87
CA GLY A 509 -32.45 24.99 0.67
C GLY A 509 -30.99 24.96 1.14
N THR A 510 -30.65 24.02 2.01
CA THR A 510 -29.23 23.86 2.39
C THR A 510 -28.43 23.51 1.13
N MET A 511 -27.12 23.80 1.12
CA MET A 511 -26.24 23.40 -0.01
C MET A 511 -26.40 21.91 -0.36
N PHE A 512 -26.65 21.06 0.65
CA PHE A 512 -26.87 19.63 0.48
C PHE A 512 -28.19 19.30 -0.24
N GLU A 513 -29.25 20.09 0.00
CA GLU A 513 -30.53 19.91 -0.70
C GLU A 513 -30.42 20.29 -2.19
N GLU A 514 -29.63 21.31 -2.51
CA GLU A 514 -29.29 21.66 -3.90
C GLU A 514 -28.45 20.56 -4.57
N LEU A 515 -27.58 19.87 -3.82
CA LEU A 515 -26.89 18.65 -4.26
C LEU A 515 -27.82 17.42 -4.33
N GLY A 516 -29.12 17.55 -4.08
CA GLY A 516 -30.10 16.48 -4.25
C GLY A 516 -30.33 15.61 -3.00
N PHE A 517 -29.73 15.94 -1.86
CA PHE A 517 -29.93 15.20 -0.61
C PHE A 517 -31.22 15.61 0.12
N TYR A 518 -31.74 14.68 0.92
CA TYR A 518 -32.68 14.98 1.99
C TYR A 518 -31.91 15.29 3.26
N TYR A 519 -31.89 16.56 3.67
CA TYR A 519 -31.12 17.02 4.83
C TYR A 519 -31.92 16.91 6.13
N VAL A 520 -31.29 16.40 7.19
CA VAL A 520 -31.85 16.33 8.56
C VAL A 520 -30.78 16.78 9.55
N GLY A 521 -31.13 17.72 10.45
CA GLY A 521 -30.27 18.16 11.55
C GLY A 521 -30.06 19.68 11.60
N PRO A 522 -29.16 20.19 12.46
CA PRO A 522 -28.26 19.41 13.33
C PRO A 522 -29.00 18.64 14.44
N VAL A 523 -28.45 17.48 14.83
CA VAL A 523 -28.92 16.64 15.94
C VAL A 523 -27.78 16.46 16.94
N ASP A 524 -28.08 16.44 18.25
CA ASP A 524 -27.10 16.11 19.29
C ASP A 524 -26.67 14.63 19.19
N GLY A 525 -25.38 14.41 18.93
CA GLY A 525 -24.77 13.09 18.78
C GLY A 525 -24.56 12.33 20.09
N HIS A 526 -24.70 12.99 21.24
CA HIS A 526 -24.58 12.35 22.57
C HIS A 526 -25.95 12.04 23.20
N ASN A 527 -27.05 12.45 22.55
CA ASN A 527 -28.41 12.14 22.99
C ASN A 527 -28.95 10.87 22.31
N LEU A 528 -28.75 9.72 22.95
CA LEU A 528 -29.21 8.41 22.44
C LEU A 528 -30.73 8.35 22.19
N ASP A 529 -31.54 9.00 23.03
CA ASP A 529 -33.01 9.01 22.85
C ASP A 529 -33.40 9.65 21.52
N THR A 530 -32.78 10.78 21.18
CA THR A 530 -33.01 11.46 19.91
C THR A 530 -32.35 10.72 18.75
N LEU A 531 -31.10 10.31 18.89
CA LEU A 531 -30.32 9.71 17.81
C LEU A 531 -30.89 8.37 17.34
N VAL A 532 -31.21 7.45 18.26
CA VAL A 532 -31.81 6.16 17.92
C VAL A 532 -33.18 6.35 17.26
N THR A 533 -33.98 7.29 17.76
CA THR A 533 -35.31 7.58 17.18
C THR A 533 -35.19 8.11 15.75
N VAL A 534 -34.32 9.09 15.52
CA VAL A 534 -34.12 9.68 14.17
C VAL A 534 -33.57 8.64 13.21
N LEU A 535 -32.57 7.85 13.61
CA LEU A 535 -31.99 6.80 12.76
C LEU A 535 -33.01 5.71 12.41
N LYS A 536 -33.84 5.26 13.38
CA LYS A 536 -34.92 4.29 13.13
C LYS A 536 -35.94 4.83 12.13
N ASN A 537 -36.39 6.07 12.32
CA ASN A 537 -37.34 6.72 11.43
C ASN A 537 -36.80 6.85 10.00
N LEU A 538 -35.53 7.25 9.86
CA LEU A 538 -34.87 7.36 8.56
C LEU A 538 -34.71 6.01 7.88
N LYS A 539 -34.22 4.99 8.60
CA LYS A 539 -34.08 3.63 8.07
C LYS A 539 -35.44 3.08 7.62
N GLN A 540 -36.46 3.14 8.48
CA GLN A 540 -37.81 2.70 8.15
C GLN A 540 -38.36 3.44 6.92
N SER A 541 -38.22 4.76 6.84
CA SER A 541 -38.71 5.54 5.70
C SER A 541 -37.97 5.24 4.39
N MET A 542 -36.68 4.89 4.45
CA MET A 542 -35.91 4.43 3.29
C MET A 542 -36.31 3.01 2.88
N ASP A 543 -36.55 2.11 3.85
CA ASP A 543 -36.99 0.73 3.61
C ASP A 543 -38.40 0.67 3.02
N GLU A 544 -39.32 1.51 3.50
CA GLU A 544 -40.69 1.67 2.97
C GLU A 544 -40.73 2.44 1.64
N GLY A 545 -39.60 2.97 1.16
CA GLY A 545 -39.53 3.74 -0.08
C GLY A 545 -40.17 5.14 -0.01
N LYS A 546 -40.50 5.63 1.20
CA LYS A 546 -41.03 6.99 1.42
C LYS A 546 -39.96 8.06 1.15
N ILE A 547 -38.71 7.75 1.46
CA ILE A 547 -37.54 8.57 1.11
C ILE A 547 -36.80 7.87 -0.04
N THR A 548 -36.85 8.48 -1.22
CA THR A 548 -36.21 7.96 -2.44
C THR A 548 -34.92 8.69 -2.80
N LYS A 549 -34.57 9.76 -2.07
CA LYS A 549 -33.34 10.53 -2.24
C LYS A 549 -32.26 10.05 -1.26
N PRO A 550 -30.97 10.28 -1.55
CA PRO A 550 -29.93 10.10 -0.55
C PRO A 550 -30.17 11.06 0.63
N VAL A 551 -29.83 10.63 1.84
CA VAL A 551 -30.07 11.37 3.09
C VAL A 551 -28.76 11.88 3.65
N LEU A 552 -28.73 13.12 4.12
CA LEU A 552 -27.64 13.65 4.94
C LEU A 552 -28.16 13.99 6.33
N LEU A 553 -27.68 13.26 7.33
CA LEU A 553 -27.94 13.50 8.75
C LEU A 553 -26.75 14.26 9.35
N HIS A 554 -26.97 15.50 9.76
CA HIS A 554 -25.97 16.32 10.45
C HIS A 554 -26.04 16.05 11.96
N VAL A 555 -24.98 15.46 12.49
CA VAL A 555 -24.81 15.12 13.91
C VAL A 555 -23.69 15.96 14.50
N LYS A 556 -23.97 16.63 15.61
CA LYS A 556 -22.98 17.38 16.37
C LYS A 556 -22.39 16.51 17.47
N THR A 557 -21.07 16.46 17.58
CA THR A 557 -20.36 15.73 18.63
C THR A 557 -19.28 16.57 19.28
N GLU A 558 -18.79 16.12 20.42
CA GLU A 558 -17.69 16.73 21.16
C GLU A 558 -16.50 15.78 21.16
N LYS A 559 -15.36 16.25 20.65
CA LYS A 559 -14.14 15.46 20.65
C LYS A 559 -13.60 15.35 22.07
N GLY A 560 -13.30 14.12 22.52
CA GLY A 560 -12.88 13.85 23.90
C GLY A 560 -14.04 13.65 24.90
N HIS A 561 -15.29 13.66 24.44
CA HIS A 561 -16.49 13.62 25.30
C HIS A 561 -16.45 12.53 26.39
N GLY A 562 -16.71 12.96 27.62
CA GLY A 562 -16.79 12.14 28.82
C GLY A 562 -15.44 11.78 29.45
N TYR A 563 -14.33 12.35 28.97
CA TYR A 563 -13.01 12.22 29.62
C TYR A 563 -12.37 13.60 29.78
N LYS A 564 -12.49 14.17 30.99
CA LYS A 564 -12.08 15.55 31.31
C LYS A 564 -10.68 15.93 30.79
N PRO A 565 -9.61 15.12 30.97
CA PRO A 565 -8.30 15.46 30.42
C PRO A 565 -8.28 15.62 28.89
N ALA A 566 -9.10 14.87 28.14
CA ALA A 566 -9.27 15.09 26.70
C ALA A 566 -10.12 16.33 26.40
N GLU A 567 -11.22 16.57 27.12
CA GLU A 567 -12.10 17.72 26.90
C GLU A 567 -11.36 19.05 27.06
N VAL A 568 -10.43 19.14 28.02
CA VAL A 568 -9.64 20.35 28.30
C VAL A 568 -8.32 20.42 27.51
N ALA A 569 -7.84 19.32 26.93
CA ALA A 569 -6.61 19.32 26.15
C ALA A 569 -6.78 20.12 24.86
N LEU A 570 -5.77 20.90 24.48
CA LEU A 570 -5.84 21.76 23.29
C LEU A 570 -5.97 20.97 21.98
N ASP A 571 -5.34 19.79 21.90
CA ASP A 571 -5.46 18.83 20.79
C ASP A 571 -6.58 17.80 21.01
N LYS A 572 -7.35 17.95 22.10
CA LYS A 572 -8.35 17.01 22.60
C LYS A 572 -7.85 15.56 22.73
N LEU A 573 -6.54 15.38 22.96
CA LEU A 573 -5.86 14.07 22.94
C LEU A 573 -6.17 13.29 21.65
N HIS A 574 -6.10 13.97 20.50
CA HIS A 574 -6.45 13.38 19.20
C HIS A 574 -5.60 12.16 18.87
N GLY A 575 -4.28 12.25 19.05
CA GLY A 575 -3.33 11.16 18.80
C GLY A 575 -2.33 11.07 19.95
N VAL A 576 -2.44 10.00 20.74
CA VAL A 576 -1.65 9.81 21.96
C VAL A 576 -0.71 8.62 21.83
N THR A 577 0.44 8.72 22.49
CA THR A 577 1.23 7.53 22.86
C THR A 577 0.70 6.98 24.19
N GLN A 578 1.39 6.01 24.79
CA GLN A 578 1.11 5.64 26.18
C GLN A 578 1.07 6.88 27.09
N PHE A 579 0.04 6.96 27.93
CA PHE A 579 -0.25 8.13 28.75
C PHE A 579 -0.82 7.75 30.12
N ASP A 580 -0.64 8.64 31.08
CA ASP A 580 -1.20 8.52 32.42
C ASP A 580 -2.68 8.92 32.42
N VAL A 581 -3.55 8.04 32.90
CA VAL A 581 -5.01 8.22 32.85
C VAL A 581 -5.50 9.40 33.69
N LYS A 582 -4.79 9.75 34.77
CA LYS A 582 -5.18 10.86 35.66
C LYS A 582 -4.98 12.21 34.98
N THR A 583 -3.85 12.37 34.31
CA THR A 583 -3.36 13.65 33.77
C THR A 583 -3.51 13.78 32.26
N GLY A 584 -3.70 12.68 31.53
CA GLY A 584 -3.70 12.64 30.07
C GLY A 584 -2.31 12.88 29.44
N LYS A 585 -1.25 12.98 30.24
CA LYS A 585 0.12 13.27 29.77
C LYS A 585 0.90 11.98 29.54
N LYS A 586 1.91 12.04 28.66
CA LYS A 586 2.80 10.90 28.38
C LYS A 586 3.41 10.35 29.68
N GLU A 587 3.34 9.03 29.89
CA GLU A 587 4.13 8.41 30.95
C GLU A 587 5.62 8.65 30.64
N ALA A 588 6.36 9.15 31.63
CA ALA A 588 7.82 9.08 31.57
C ALA A 588 8.21 7.59 31.56
N PRO A 589 9.17 7.15 30.72
CA PRO A 589 9.52 5.74 30.64
C PRO A 589 9.85 5.20 32.03
N LYS A 590 9.10 4.18 32.48
CA LYS A 590 9.36 3.47 33.73
C LYS A 590 10.79 2.93 33.65
N LYS A 591 11.70 3.50 34.45
CA LYS A 591 13.05 2.96 34.65
C LYS A 591 12.89 1.56 35.23
N THR A 592 12.99 0.55 34.37
CA THR A 592 13.17 -0.84 34.81
C THR A 592 14.44 -0.90 35.65
N VAL A 593 14.32 -1.65 36.76
CA VAL A 593 15.28 -2.00 37.81
C VAL A 593 16.72 -1.48 37.61
N LYS A 594 17.19 -0.71 38.60
CA LYS A 594 18.56 -0.22 38.78
C LYS A 594 19.62 -1.26 38.40
N GLU A 595 20.11 -1.23 37.17
CA GLU A 595 21.56 -1.22 37.00
C GLU A 595 22.02 0.17 37.40
N VAL A 596 22.90 0.22 38.40
CA VAL A 596 23.54 1.45 38.86
C VAL A 596 24.43 1.94 37.73
N LYS A 597 23.87 2.71 36.79
CA LYS A 597 24.66 3.70 36.07
C LYS A 597 25.19 4.67 37.12
N PRO A 598 26.52 4.90 37.20
CA PRO A 598 27.04 5.90 38.10
C PRO A 598 26.35 7.23 37.80
N GLU A 599 26.01 7.97 38.85
CA GLU A 599 25.52 9.34 38.72
C GLU A 599 26.39 10.07 37.70
N PRO A 600 25.80 10.78 36.71
CA PRO A 600 26.61 11.55 35.80
C PRO A 600 27.36 12.59 36.65
N ALA A 601 28.66 12.35 36.84
CA ALA A 601 29.60 13.37 37.23
C ALA A 601 29.32 14.59 36.35
N ALA A 602 29.36 15.77 36.95
CA ALA A 602 28.91 17.06 36.42
C ALA A 602 29.69 17.56 35.16
N ALA A 603 29.82 16.72 34.14
CA ALA A 603 30.58 16.93 32.91
C ALA A 603 29.81 16.55 31.63
N ALA A 604 28.48 16.36 31.70
CA ALA A 604 27.64 16.01 30.55
C ALA A 604 26.61 17.09 30.18
N ALA A 605 27.00 18.37 30.24
CA ALA A 605 26.17 19.51 29.83
C ALA A 605 26.22 19.80 28.31
N ASP A 606 27.06 19.11 27.54
CA ASP A 606 27.40 19.49 26.15
C ASP A 606 26.92 18.52 25.05
N ALA A 607 26.03 17.56 25.35
CA ALA A 607 25.43 16.75 24.29
C ALA A 607 24.36 17.57 23.54
N PRO A 608 24.48 17.76 22.20
CA PRO A 608 23.51 18.57 21.45
C PRO A 608 22.12 17.92 21.46
N LYS A 609 21.10 18.74 21.69
CA LYS A 609 19.70 18.30 21.76
C LYS A 609 19.18 17.91 20.38
N LYS A 610 18.95 16.61 20.14
CA LYS A 610 18.30 16.10 18.91
C LYS A 610 16.95 16.81 18.69
N MET A 611 16.71 17.25 17.46
CA MET A 611 15.53 18.03 17.09
C MET A 611 14.74 17.29 16.00
N ALA A 612 13.40 17.38 16.05
CA ALA A 612 12.56 16.82 15.00
C ALA A 612 12.78 17.54 13.67
N TYR A 613 12.83 16.80 12.55
CA TYR A 613 12.99 17.42 11.22
C TYR A 613 11.91 18.48 10.93
N THR A 614 10.68 18.26 11.38
CA THR A 614 9.57 19.22 11.31
C THR A 614 9.90 20.55 12.01
N ASP A 615 10.52 20.51 13.19
CA ASP A 615 10.89 21.72 13.93
C ASP A 615 12.07 22.45 13.27
N VAL A 616 13.01 21.70 12.70
CA VAL A 616 14.14 22.24 11.92
C VAL A 616 13.61 22.95 10.67
N PHE A 617 12.71 22.31 9.93
CA PHE A 617 12.02 22.91 8.78
C PHE A 617 11.31 24.21 9.18
N ALA A 618 10.47 24.18 10.22
CA ALA A 618 9.71 25.35 10.66
C ALA A 618 10.64 26.53 11.00
N LYS A 619 11.75 26.28 11.71
CA LYS A 619 12.75 27.30 12.03
C LYS A 619 13.45 27.85 10.79
N ALA A 620 13.86 26.97 9.87
CA ALA A 620 14.53 27.37 8.63
C ALA A 620 13.60 28.21 7.74
N LEU A 621 12.34 27.81 7.59
CA LEU A 621 11.34 28.54 6.81
C LEU A 621 11.03 29.91 7.43
N ILE A 622 10.87 29.98 8.77
CA ILE A 622 10.68 31.26 9.46
C ILE A 622 11.86 32.19 9.20
N ALA A 623 13.09 31.70 9.36
CA ALA A 623 14.28 32.51 9.12
C ALA A 623 14.39 32.97 7.66
N ALA A 624 13.97 32.14 6.69
CA ALA A 624 13.90 32.55 5.28
C ALA A 624 12.84 33.65 5.07
N ALA A 625 11.63 33.48 5.64
CA ALA A 625 10.52 34.41 5.53
C ALA A 625 10.69 35.75 6.27
N GLU A 626 11.61 35.80 7.24
CA GLU A 626 12.05 37.07 7.86
C GLU A 626 12.93 37.90 6.91
N ARG A 627 13.60 37.24 5.96
CA ARG A 627 14.47 37.89 4.97
C ARG A 627 13.75 38.20 3.66
N ASP A 628 12.70 37.43 3.34
CA ASP A 628 11.89 37.60 2.13
C ASP A 628 10.40 37.64 2.48
N SER A 629 9.77 38.80 2.27
CA SER A 629 8.34 39.03 2.53
C SER A 629 7.42 38.29 1.55
N ARG A 630 7.93 37.85 0.39
CA ARG A 630 7.17 37.10 -0.62
C ARG A 630 6.91 35.65 -0.24
N ILE A 631 7.65 35.13 0.75
CA ILE A 631 7.49 33.74 1.21
C ILE A 631 6.15 33.57 1.92
N VAL A 632 5.37 32.60 1.47
CA VAL A 632 4.09 32.21 2.08
C VAL A 632 4.08 30.71 2.33
N ALA A 633 3.36 30.27 3.36
CA ALA A 633 3.24 28.87 3.72
C ALA A 633 1.80 28.38 3.47
N ILE A 634 1.68 27.20 2.89
CA ILE A 634 0.39 26.55 2.60
C ILE A 634 0.38 25.17 3.25
N THR A 635 -0.71 24.82 3.92
CA THR A 635 -0.95 23.47 4.44
C THR A 635 -2.34 22.98 4.07
N ALA A 636 -2.51 21.66 3.99
CA ALA A 636 -3.81 21.02 3.88
C ALA A 636 -4.19 20.44 5.24
N ALA A 637 -4.84 21.23 6.10
CA ALA A 637 -5.35 20.85 7.43
C ALA A 637 -4.31 20.31 8.44
N MET A 638 -3.00 20.45 8.16
CA MET A 638 -1.91 19.86 8.96
C MET A 638 -0.92 20.88 9.54
N PRO A 639 -1.34 22.04 10.10
CA PRO A 639 -0.40 23.05 10.62
C PRO A 639 0.46 22.54 11.77
N GLY A 640 -0.10 21.67 12.61
CA GLY A 640 0.62 21.00 13.68
C GLY A 640 1.59 19.94 13.18
N GLY A 641 1.09 19.06 12.31
CA GLY A 641 1.86 17.97 11.74
C GLY A 641 3.08 18.44 10.96
N THR A 642 2.95 19.55 10.23
CA THR A 642 4.02 20.12 9.39
C THR A 642 4.84 21.22 10.07
N GLY A 643 4.53 21.56 11.33
CA GLY A 643 5.22 22.63 12.05
C GLY A 643 4.83 24.05 11.63
N LEU A 644 3.93 24.22 10.65
CA LEU A 644 3.50 25.53 10.16
C LEU A 644 2.69 26.36 11.16
N HIS A 645 2.17 25.77 12.23
CA HIS A 645 1.61 26.52 13.35
C HIS A 645 2.64 27.49 14.00
N HIS A 646 3.93 27.18 13.93
CA HIS A 646 4.99 28.12 14.34
C HIS A 646 5.12 29.30 13.37
N PHE A 647 4.99 29.03 12.06
CA PHE A 647 5.03 30.05 11.02
C PHE A 647 3.83 31.00 11.13
N GLU A 648 2.63 30.44 11.31
CA GLU A 648 1.40 31.19 11.57
C GLU A 648 1.52 32.08 12.81
N LYS A 649 2.04 31.54 13.92
CA LYS A 649 2.29 32.33 15.14
C LYS A 649 3.21 33.52 14.90
N ARG A 650 4.14 33.42 13.96
CA ARG A 650 5.14 34.45 13.66
C ARG A 650 4.67 35.50 12.64
N PHE A 651 3.88 35.10 11.64
CA PHE A 651 3.53 35.94 10.49
C PHE A 651 2.02 36.17 10.29
N GLY A 652 1.15 35.45 11.02
CA GLY A 652 -0.31 35.55 10.91
C GLY A 652 -0.90 34.83 9.70
N LEU A 653 -2.22 34.92 9.57
CA LEU A 653 -3.01 34.27 8.52
C LEU A 653 -2.79 34.88 7.13
N ASP A 654 -2.26 36.10 7.04
CA ASP A 654 -1.97 36.75 5.76
C ASP A 654 -0.79 36.11 5.00
N ARG A 655 0.02 35.29 5.68
CA ARG A 655 1.16 34.57 5.08
C ARG A 655 1.12 33.06 5.30
N MET A 656 0.13 32.56 6.03
CA MET A 656 -0.09 31.14 6.28
C MET A 656 -1.51 30.76 5.89
N PHE A 657 -1.65 29.87 4.92
CA PHE A 657 -2.92 29.46 4.35
C PHE A 657 -3.20 27.99 4.67
N ASP A 658 -4.32 27.74 5.34
CA ASP A 658 -4.84 26.38 5.55
C ASP A 658 -6.06 26.20 4.66
N VAL A 659 -5.96 25.27 3.70
CA VAL A 659 -7.02 25.01 2.72
C VAL A 659 -8.01 23.94 3.16
N GLY A 660 -7.89 23.42 4.39
CA GLY A 660 -8.63 22.23 4.82
C GLY A 660 -8.04 20.97 4.21
N ILE A 661 -8.79 19.87 4.16
CA ILE A 661 -8.28 18.62 3.59
C ILE A 661 -8.43 18.61 2.07
N CYS A 662 -7.70 19.52 1.41
CA CYS A 662 -7.78 19.81 -0.02
C CYS A 662 -6.38 19.93 -0.65
N GLU A 663 -5.60 18.86 -0.66
CA GLU A 663 -4.23 18.86 -1.21
C GLU A 663 -4.18 19.32 -2.67
N GLN A 664 -5.16 18.91 -3.50
CA GLN A 664 -5.27 19.35 -4.89
C GLN A 664 -5.35 20.88 -4.98
N HIS A 665 -6.26 21.49 -4.22
CA HIS A 665 -6.40 22.94 -4.17
C HIS A 665 -5.16 23.61 -3.59
N ALA A 666 -4.51 23.04 -2.57
CA ALA A 666 -3.27 23.57 -2.00
C ALA A 666 -2.19 23.77 -3.07
N VAL A 667 -2.02 22.77 -3.94
CA VAL A 667 -1.00 22.79 -5.00
C VAL A 667 -1.35 23.80 -6.10
N THR A 668 -2.58 23.77 -6.63
CA THR A 668 -2.98 24.74 -7.68
C THR A 668 -3.03 26.17 -7.15
N MET A 669 -3.42 26.39 -5.89
CA MET A 669 -3.37 27.70 -5.25
C MET A 669 -1.92 28.18 -5.11
N ALA A 670 -0.99 27.30 -4.74
CA ALA A 670 0.44 27.61 -4.74
C ALA A 670 0.93 27.99 -6.15
N ALA A 671 0.48 27.30 -7.19
CA ALA A 671 0.78 27.65 -8.58
C ALA A 671 0.35 29.08 -8.92
N GLY A 672 -0.89 29.45 -8.58
CA GLY A 672 -1.41 30.81 -8.77
C GLY A 672 -0.61 31.87 -8.00
N MET A 673 -0.24 31.58 -6.74
CA MET A 673 0.61 32.48 -5.95
C MET A 673 2.01 32.65 -6.56
N ALA A 674 2.61 31.57 -7.07
CA ALA A 674 3.91 31.62 -7.74
C ALA A 674 3.85 32.43 -9.04
N ALA A 675 2.76 32.31 -9.81
CA ALA A 675 2.55 33.07 -11.04
C ALA A 675 2.46 34.59 -10.79
N GLU A 676 1.95 35.00 -9.62
CA GLU A 676 1.90 36.40 -9.18
C GLU A 676 3.18 36.87 -8.44
N GLY A 677 4.25 36.07 -8.47
CA GLY A 677 5.56 36.46 -7.94
C GLY A 677 5.75 36.25 -6.43
N LEU A 678 4.84 35.54 -5.76
CA LEU A 678 5.08 35.04 -4.40
C LEU A 678 6.00 33.81 -4.42
N VAL A 679 6.51 33.44 -3.24
CA VAL A 679 7.40 32.30 -3.04
C VAL A 679 6.69 31.26 -2.15
N PRO A 680 5.79 30.43 -2.70
CA PRO A 680 4.94 29.55 -1.91
C PRO A 680 5.67 28.26 -1.51
N TYR A 681 5.58 27.94 -0.21
CA TYR A 681 5.96 26.66 0.36
C TYR A 681 4.71 25.84 0.71
N ALA A 682 4.43 24.81 -0.08
CA ALA A 682 3.35 23.87 0.17
C ALA A 682 3.85 22.72 1.04
N ALA A 683 3.55 22.76 2.34
CA ALA A 683 3.93 21.71 3.28
C ALA A 683 2.79 20.67 3.42
N ILE A 684 3.05 19.50 2.88
CA ILE A 684 2.10 18.39 2.73
C ILE A 684 2.86 17.10 3.05
N TYR A 685 2.24 16.15 3.76
CA TYR A 685 2.91 14.87 3.97
C TYR A 685 3.15 14.15 2.64
N SER A 686 4.27 13.43 2.51
CA SER A 686 4.56 12.62 1.31
C SER A 686 3.39 11.70 0.93
N SER A 687 2.74 11.06 1.92
CA SER A 687 1.58 10.21 1.66
C SER A 687 0.37 10.98 1.11
N PHE A 688 0.12 12.21 1.58
CA PHE A 688 -1.02 13.01 1.13
C PHE A 688 -0.75 13.73 -0.20
N MET A 689 0.52 13.97 -0.55
CA MET A 689 0.90 14.50 -1.86
C MET A 689 0.45 13.60 -3.01
N GLN A 690 0.22 12.30 -2.76
CA GLN A 690 -0.38 11.36 -3.72
C GLN A 690 -1.72 11.86 -4.28
N ARG A 691 -2.49 12.65 -3.51
CA ARG A 691 -3.76 13.25 -3.94
C ARG A 691 -3.59 14.34 -4.99
N ALA A 692 -2.44 15.00 -5.04
CA ALA A 692 -2.21 16.23 -5.82
C ALA A 692 -1.13 16.08 -6.90
N ILE A 693 -0.85 14.85 -7.35
CA ILE A 693 0.15 14.58 -8.38
C ILE A 693 -0.23 15.25 -9.70
N ASP A 694 -1.50 15.20 -10.08
CA ASP A 694 -2.01 15.83 -11.31
C ASP A 694 -1.78 17.35 -11.29
N GLN A 695 -2.13 18.02 -10.19
CA GLN A 695 -1.93 19.46 -10.02
C GLN A 695 -0.43 19.83 -10.00
N MET A 696 0.42 18.97 -9.41
CA MET A 696 1.86 19.17 -9.45
C MET A 696 2.42 19.03 -10.86
N VAL A 697 1.95 18.05 -11.65
CA VAL A 697 2.40 17.83 -13.02
C VAL A 697 1.90 18.93 -13.96
N HIS A 698 0.59 19.16 -13.98
CA HIS A 698 -0.06 20.04 -14.97
C HIS A 698 -0.03 21.50 -14.56
N ASP A 699 -0.39 21.83 -13.32
CA ASP A 699 -0.54 23.22 -12.91
C ASP A 699 0.82 23.83 -12.54
N VAL A 700 1.78 23.04 -12.06
CA VAL A 700 3.08 23.54 -11.59
C VAL A 700 4.21 23.22 -12.56
N ALA A 701 4.53 21.94 -12.76
CA ALA A 701 5.74 21.53 -13.46
C ALA A 701 5.72 21.88 -14.94
N LEU A 702 4.60 21.64 -15.64
CA LEU A 702 4.43 21.98 -17.05
C LEU A 702 4.67 23.48 -17.32
N GLN A 703 4.28 24.33 -16.38
CA GLN A 703 4.42 25.79 -16.47
C GLN A 703 5.75 26.31 -15.88
N LYS A 704 6.60 25.42 -15.37
CA LYS A 704 7.85 25.76 -14.66
C LYS A 704 7.64 26.76 -13.51
N LEU A 705 6.48 26.68 -12.84
CA LEU A 705 6.19 27.58 -11.72
C LEU A 705 7.02 27.18 -10.50
N PRO A 706 7.67 28.13 -9.82
CA PRO A 706 8.59 27.82 -8.73
C PRO A 706 7.84 27.58 -7.42
N VAL A 707 7.06 26.49 -7.36
CA VAL A 707 6.44 26.02 -6.12
C VAL A 707 7.42 25.16 -5.34
N ARG A 708 7.51 25.39 -4.02
CA ARG A 708 8.39 24.64 -3.10
C ARG A 708 7.55 23.62 -2.32
N PHE A 709 7.66 22.35 -2.67
CA PHE A 709 7.00 21.26 -1.96
C PHE A 709 7.84 20.82 -0.76
N VAL A 710 7.22 20.76 0.42
CA VAL A 710 7.85 20.28 1.65
C VAL A 710 7.14 18.99 2.05
N LEU A 711 7.79 17.87 1.78
CA LEU A 711 7.26 16.52 1.97
C LEU A 711 7.72 15.95 3.30
N ASP A 712 6.99 16.29 4.36
CA ASP A 712 7.16 15.69 5.69
C ASP A 712 6.63 14.23 5.69
N ARG A 713 7.00 13.42 6.69
CA ARG A 713 6.58 12.01 6.83
C ARG A 713 6.96 11.15 5.61
N ALA A 714 8.07 11.47 4.95
CA ALA A 714 8.59 10.67 3.85
C ALA A 714 9.19 9.35 4.36
N GLY A 715 9.00 8.25 3.64
CA GLY A 715 9.38 6.90 4.07
C GLY A 715 8.37 6.26 5.02
N PHE A 716 8.86 5.45 5.97
CA PHE A 716 8.00 4.83 6.97
C PHE A 716 7.57 5.83 8.04
N VAL A 717 6.33 5.69 8.50
CA VAL A 717 5.76 6.53 9.56
C VAL A 717 5.43 5.74 10.84
N GLY A 718 5.74 4.44 10.85
CA GLY A 718 5.50 3.55 11.98
C GLY A 718 4.05 3.09 12.08
N ALA A 719 3.48 3.27 13.28
CA ALA A 719 2.22 2.72 13.77
C ALA A 719 0.94 3.20 13.03
N ASP A 720 1.05 4.18 12.12
CA ASP A 720 -0.06 4.54 11.22
C ASP A 720 -0.18 3.55 10.05
N GLY A 721 0.87 2.80 9.77
CA GLY A 721 0.87 1.70 8.81
C GLY A 721 0.78 2.13 7.33
N PRO A 722 0.45 1.18 6.43
CA PRO A 722 0.56 1.34 4.99
C PRO A 722 -0.18 2.52 4.38
N THR A 723 -1.32 2.91 4.96
CA THR A 723 -2.13 4.02 4.45
C THR A 723 -1.44 5.37 4.59
N HIS A 724 -0.40 5.47 5.44
CA HIS A 724 0.31 6.71 5.73
C HIS A 724 1.80 6.67 5.37
N HIS A 725 2.31 5.55 4.87
CA HIS A 725 3.71 5.48 4.44
C HIS A 725 3.94 6.39 3.24
N GLY A 726 4.85 7.36 3.40
CA GLY A 726 5.28 8.29 2.37
C GLY A 726 6.36 7.69 1.47
N GLN A 727 6.12 6.50 0.95
CA GLN A 727 7.16 5.72 0.25
C GLN A 727 7.27 6.03 -1.25
N PHE A 728 6.24 6.63 -1.85
CA PHE A 728 6.13 6.74 -3.31
C PHE A 728 6.60 8.06 -3.90
N ASP A 729 6.90 9.08 -3.08
CA ASP A 729 7.17 10.44 -3.60
C ASP A 729 8.38 10.48 -4.54
N LEU A 730 9.46 9.73 -4.28
CA LEU A 730 10.62 9.71 -5.17
C LEU A 730 10.28 9.14 -6.56
N ALA A 731 9.48 8.08 -6.62
CA ALA A 731 9.05 7.49 -7.89
C ALA A 731 8.04 8.40 -8.62
N MET A 732 7.08 8.98 -7.90
CA MET A 732 6.04 9.83 -8.49
C MET A 732 6.59 11.18 -8.97
N LEU A 733 7.48 11.83 -8.20
CA LEU A 733 8.04 13.12 -8.57
C LEU A 733 9.27 12.97 -9.48
N GLY A 734 10.02 11.87 -9.35
CA GLY A 734 11.25 11.61 -10.10
C GLY A 734 11.02 11.56 -11.62
N CYS A 735 9.86 11.04 -12.06
CA CYS A 735 9.49 10.96 -13.47
C CYS A 735 9.03 12.30 -14.08
N VAL A 736 8.77 13.33 -13.26
CA VAL A 736 8.26 14.62 -13.74
C VAL A 736 9.41 15.51 -14.25
N PRO A 737 9.38 16.02 -15.49
CA PRO A 737 10.42 16.89 -16.04
C PRO A 737 10.69 18.14 -15.18
N ASP A 738 11.93 18.64 -15.22
CA ASP A 738 12.39 19.88 -14.57
C ASP A 738 12.18 20.00 -13.04
N MET A 739 11.69 18.95 -12.38
CA MET A 739 11.55 18.90 -10.93
C MET A 739 12.92 18.78 -10.23
N LYS A 740 13.17 19.63 -9.23
CA LYS A 740 14.35 19.54 -8.36
C LYS A 740 13.98 18.86 -7.05
N ILE A 741 14.57 17.72 -6.73
CA ILE A 741 14.19 16.89 -5.56
C ILE A 741 15.42 16.67 -4.68
N CYS A 742 15.37 17.14 -3.44
CA CYS A 742 16.42 16.95 -2.44
C CYS A 742 15.90 16.19 -1.20
N ALA A 743 16.83 15.52 -0.52
CA ALA A 743 16.58 14.79 0.72
C ALA A 743 17.75 15.03 1.68
N PRO A 744 17.54 15.69 2.84
CA PRO A 744 18.61 16.04 3.75
C PRO A 744 19.08 14.80 4.52
N GLY A 745 20.41 14.65 4.64
CA GLY A 745 21.02 13.61 5.48
C GLY A 745 20.94 13.90 6.98
N ASP A 746 20.78 15.17 7.36
CA ASP A 746 20.79 15.66 8.74
C ASP A 746 20.11 17.04 8.88
N GLU A 747 20.07 17.59 10.10
CA GLU A 747 19.43 18.87 10.40
C GLU A 747 20.11 20.08 9.72
N ALA A 748 21.42 20.04 9.53
CA ALA A 748 22.16 21.13 8.88
C ALA A 748 21.84 21.19 7.39
N GLU A 749 21.80 20.02 6.73
CA GLU A 749 21.39 19.90 5.34
C GLU A 749 19.96 20.37 5.12
N LEU A 750 19.02 20.04 6.01
CA LEU A 750 17.64 20.53 5.87
C LEU A 750 17.58 22.06 5.90
N SER A 751 18.30 22.71 6.82
CA SER A 751 18.37 24.17 6.88
C SER A 751 18.92 24.79 5.58
N ASN A 752 20.02 24.23 5.07
CA ASN A 752 20.65 24.67 3.82
C ASN A 752 19.74 24.42 2.60
N MET A 753 19.03 23.30 2.54
CA MET A 753 18.10 22.98 1.46
C MET A 753 16.89 23.92 1.44
N ILE A 754 16.29 24.23 2.59
CA ILE A 754 15.19 25.20 2.67
C ILE A 754 15.64 26.58 2.19
N TYR A 755 16.83 27.02 2.60
CA TYR A 755 17.41 28.26 2.10
C TYR A 755 17.68 28.21 0.60
N THR A 756 18.26 27.12 0.10
CA THR A 756 18.52 26.91 -1.33
C THR A 756 17.24 27.02 -2.13
N MET A 757 16.18 26.31 -1.73
CA MET A 757 14.86 26.37 -2.39
C MET A 757 14.28 27.78 -2.44
N SER A 758 14.55 28.63 -1.43
CA SER A 758 14.08 30.02 -1.43
C SER A 758 14.72 30.89 -2.51
N LYS A 759 15.80 30.41 -3.14
CA LYS A 759 16.54 31.08 -4.22
C LYS A 759 16.29 30.47 -5.61
N LEU A 760 15.53 29.37 -5.69
CA LEU A 760 15.25 28.67 -6.95
C LEU A 760 13.96 29.16 -7.60
N ASP A 761 14.06 30.05 -8.59
CA ASP A 761 12.89 30.64 -9.28
C ASP A 761 12.69 30.11 -10.72
N ASP A 762 13.43 29.08 -11.11
CA ASP A 762 13.47 28.53 -12.47
C ASP A 762 12.60 27.27 -12.69
N GLY A 763 11.86 26.85 -11.67
CA GLY A 763 10.99 25.67 -11.71
C GLY A 763 10.65 25.13 -10.32
N PRO A 764 9.81 24.09 -10.24
CA PRO A 764 9.42 23.52 -8.96
C PRO A 764 10.56 22.79 -8.26
N SER A 765 10.48 22.77 -6.92
CA SER A 765 11.41 22.01 -6.09
C SER A 765 10.68 21.29 -4.97
N ALA A 766 11.23 20.17 -4.52
CA ALA A 766 10.72 19.35 -3.44
C ALA A 766 11.84 18.98 -2.46
N VAL A 767 11.58 19.11 -1.17
CA VAL A 767 12.42 18.54 -0.11
C VAL A 767 11.62 17.49 0.63
N ARG A 768 12.19 16.30 0.83
CA ARG A 768 11.55 15.21 1.58
C ARG A 768 12.31 14.87 2.85
N PHE A 769 11.63 14.64 3.97
CA PHE A 769 12.26 14.19 5.22
C PHE A 769 11.33 13.30 6.05
N PRO A 770 11.88 12.37 6.84
CA PRO A 770 11.08 11.39 7.56
C PRO A 770 10.45 11.96 8.82
N ARG A 771 9.49 11.22 9.37
CA ARG A 771 9.03 11.42 10.74
C ARG A 771 10.17 11.04 11.70
N GLY A 772 10.62 11.97 12.54
CA GLY A 772 11.62 11.68 13.56
C GLY A 772 12.53 12.86 13.85
N SER A 773 13.53 12.61 14.69
CA SER A 773 14.62 13.55 14.95
C SER A 773 15.86 13.18 14.16
N GLY A 774 16.67 14.18 13.82
CA GLY A 774 17.98 13.94 13.22
C GLY A 774 19.03 13.54 14.26
N GLU A 775 20.30 13.74 13.92
CA GLU A 775 21.43 13.25 14.71
C GLU A 775 21.90 14.25 15.79
N GLY A 776 21.32 15.45 15.83
CA GLY A 776 21.72 16.53 16.73
C GLY A 776 22.93 17.31 16.20
N VAL A 777 23.12 17.35 14.88
CA VAL A 777 24.20 18.16 14.29
C VAL A 777 23.94 19.66 14.49
N PRO A 778 24.98 20.49 14.64
CA PRO A 778 24.81 21.94 14.73
C PRO A 778 24.11 22.50 13.49
N ILE A 779 22.99 23.18 13.68
CA ILE A 779 22.27 23.86 12.59
C ILE A 779 23.00 25.16 12.28
N PRO A 780 23.37 25.42 11.00
CA PRO A 780 24.11 26.62 10.64
C PRO A 780 23.28 27.88 10.91
N VAL A 781 23.92 28.88 11.55
CA VAL A 781 23.29 30.19 11.81
C VAL A 781 23.04 30.94 10.51
N VAL A 782 23.99 30.85 9.57
CA VAL A 782 23.88 31.37 8.21
C VAL A 782 23.83 30.16 7.28
N PRO A 783 22.68 29.86 6.65
CA PRO A 783 22.56 28.72 5.76
C PRO A 783 23.38 28.93 4.48
N GLU A 784 23.92 27.84 3.96
CA GLU A 784 24.70 27.80 2.72
C GLU A 784 23.79 27.48 1.53
N PHE A 785 24.07 28.08 0.37
CA PHE A 785 23.41 27.72 -0.88
C PHE A 785 24.05 26.45 -1.43
N LEU A 786 23.25 25.40 -1.60
CA LEU A 786 23.68 24.13 -2.18
C LEU A 786 23.34 24.12 -3.66
N GLU A 787 24.35 23.97 -4.52
CA GLU A 787 24.12 23.85 -5.97
C GLU A 787 23.24 22.60 -6.26
N PRO A 788 22.11 22.75 -6.97
CA PRO A 788 21.26 21.63 -7.33
C PRO A 788 22.02 20.54 -8.09
N GLY A 789 21.87 19.29 -7.67
CA GLY A 789 22.56 18.14 -8.28
C GLY A 789 24.01 17.98 -7.86
N LYS A 790 24.46 18.62 -6.77
CA LYS A 790 25.78 18.37 -6.18
C LYS A 790 25.68 17.57 -4.88
N GLY A 791 26.28 16.38 -4.89
CA GLY A 791 26.45 15.53 -3.72
C GLY A 791 27.71 15.88 -2.92
N ARG A 792 28.03 15.06 -1.91
CA ARG A 792 29.32 15.11 -1.19
C ARG A 792 29.81 13.73 -0.79
N VAL A 793 31.12 13.54 -0.79
CA VAL A 793 31.74 12.39 -0.12
C VAL A 793 31.91 12.74 1.35
N VAL A 794 31.35 11.92 2.24
CA VAL A 794 31.35 12.12 3.69
C VAL A 794 32.47 11.32 4.35
N LYS A 795 32.82 10.18 3.77
CA LYS A 795 33.98 9.37 4.14
C LYS A 795 34.63 8.85 2.86
N GLU A 796 35.92 9.13 2.69
CA GLU A 796 36.73 8.62 1.58
C GLU A 796 37.17 7.17 1.82
N TYR A 797 37.53 6.47 0.76
CA TYR A 797 38.13 5.14 0.84
C TYR A 797 39.52 5.22 1.48
N ASP A 798 39.74 4.44 2.53
CA ASP A 798 41.00 4.35 3.28
C ASP A 798 41.62 2.94 3.26
N GLY A 799 41.20 2.09 2.32
CA GLY A 799 41.70 0.71 2.16
C GLY A 799 42.94 0.58 1.27
N LYS A 800 43.50 -0.64 1.24
CA LYS A 800 44.71 -0.98 0.46
C LYS A 800 44.35 -1.31 -1.01
N GLU A 801 45.31 -1.17 -1.93
CA GLU A 801 45.12 -1.47 -3.37
C GLU A 801 44.63 -2.90 -3.67
N ASP A 802 44.89 -3.86 -2.78
CA ASP A 802 44.52 -5.28 -2.96
C ASP A 802 43.11 -5.62 -2.42
N GLU A 803 42.39 -4.67 -1.83
CA GLU A 803 41.05 -4.86 -1.25
C GLU A 803 39.96 -4.35 -2.19
N PRO A 804 38.76 -4.98 -2.20
CA PRO A 804 37.66 -4.45 -3.01
C PRO A 804 37.26 -3.07 -2.51
N SER A 805 37.14 -2.12 -3.43
CA SER A 805 36.67 -0.78 -3.10
C SER A 805 35.13 -0.73 -3.09
N ILE A 806 34.55 -0.36 -1.95
CA ILE A 806 33.10 -0.37 -1.71
C ILE A 806 32.61 1.06 -1.49
N VAL A 807 31.50 1.43 -2.13
CA VAL A 807 30.81 2.73 -1.89
C VAL A 807 29.35 2.54 -1.50
N LEU A 808 28.95 3.25 -0.44
CA LEU A 808 27.57 3.49 -0.05
C LEU A 808 27.13 4.86 -0.54
N LEU A 809 26.12 4.90 -1.40
CA LEU A 809 25.51 6.13 -1.90
C LEU A 809 24.13 6.31 -1.25
N SER A 810 24.05 7.20 -0.26
CA SER A 810 22.83 7.42 0.52
C SER A 810 22.03 8.62 0.01
N LEU A 811 20.70 8.50 -0.01
CA LEU A 811 19.79 9.62 -0.20
C LEU A 811 18.94 9.88 1.06
N GLY A 812 19.11 11.05 1.66
CA GLY A 812 18.31 11.50 2.80
C GLY A 812 18.76 10.95 4.15
N ALA A 813 17.83 10.91 5.11
CA ALA A 813 18.12 10.65 6.52
C ALA A 813 18.76 9.28 6.84
N ARG A 814 18.80 8.34 5.87
CA ARG A 814 19.49 7.05 6.02
C ARG A 814 21.01 7.12 5.90
N LEU A 815 21.56 8.32 5.76
CA LEU A 815 22.99 8.56 5.84
C LEU A 815 23.58 8.08 7.17
N SER A 816 22.83 8.18 8.28
CA SER A 816 23.29 7.74 9.60
C SER A 816 23.53 6.22 9.64
N GLU A 817 22.63 5.45 9.02
CA GLU A 817 22.65 4.00 8.93
C GLU A 817 23.78 3.55 8.00
N CYS A 818 24.02 4.28 6.91
CA CYS A 818 25.17 4.05 6.03
C CYS A 818 26.51 4.26 6.76
N LYS A 819 26.62 5.32 7.58
CA LYS A 819 27.81 5.55 8.42
C LYS A 819 28.04 4.42 9.42
N LYS A 820 26.98 3.96 10.08
CA LYS A 820 27.03 2.82 11.02
C LYS A 820 27.41 1.51 10.32
N ALA A 821 26.85 1.25 9.14
CA ALA A 821 27.19 0.07 8.33
C ALA A 821 28.66 0.09 7.88
N ALA A 822 29.17 1.25 7.45
CA ALA A 822 30.58 1.42 7.08
C ALA A 822 31.53 1.20 8.27
N GLN A 823 31.15 1.66 9.46
CA GLN A 823 31.89 1.38 10.69
C GLN A 823 31.88 -0.12 11.02
N ALA A 824 30.72 -0.77 10.98
CA ALA A 824 30.59 -2.20 11.26
C ALA A 824 31.39 -3.06 10.26
N LEU A 825 31.45 -2.68 8.98
CA LEU A 825 32.27 -3.36 7.97
C LEU A 825 33.77 -3.26 8.26
N SER A 826 34.22 -2.07 8.66
CA SER A 826 35.61 -1.83 9.02
C SER A 826 36.00 -2.62 10.28
N GLU A 827 35.18 -2.56 11.34
CA GLU A 827 35.47 -3.22 12.62
C GLU A 827 35.37 -4.76 12.55
N LYS A 828 34.37 -5.30 11.82
CA LYS A 828 34.09 -6.75 11.82
C LYS A 828 34.78 -7.51 10.70
N TYR A 829 34.95 -6.89 9.53
CA TYR A 829 35.44 -7.56 8.32
C TYR A 829 36.74 -6.96 7.77
N GLY A 830 37.23 -5.87 8.38
CA GLY A 830 38.43 -5.17 7.88
C GLY A 830 38.22 -4.52 6.52
N HIS A 831 36.97 -4.30 6.09
CA HIS A 831 36.67 -3.70 4.78
C HIS A 831 36.47 -2.19 4.91
N HIS A 832 37.19 -1.44 4.09
CA HIS A 832 37.10 0.00 3.99
C HIS A 832 36.00 0.41 3.00
N VAL A 833 35.23 1.43 3.35
CA VAL A 833 33.99 1.80 2.64
C VAL A 833 33.91 3.31 2.50
N THR A 834 33.74 3.78 1.27
CA THR A 834 33.38 5.17 0.94
C THR A 834 31.92 5.38 1.28
N VAL A 835 31.60 6.50 1.94
CA VAL A 835 30.21 6.91 2.19
C VAL A 835 29.97 8.25 1.52
N ALA A 836 29.05 8.28 0.57
CA ALA A 836 28.63 9.47 -0.14
C ALA A 836 27.17 9.82 0.19
N ASP A 837 26.92 11.11 0.37
CA ASP A 837 25.60 11.70 0.54
C ASP A 837 25.20 12.31 -0.80
N ALA A 838 24.21 11.71 -1.45
CA ALA A 838 23.74 12.13 -2.76
C ALA A 838 23.11 13.53 -2.72
N ARG A 839 22.47 13.90 -1.59
CA ARG A 839 21.66 15.12 -1.35
C ARG A 839 20.46 15.32 -2.28
N TRP A 840 20.63 15.03 -3.56
CA TRP A 840 19.67 15.25 -4.64
C TRP A 840 19.28 13.93 -5.28
N MET A 841 17.97 13.70 -5.35
CA MET A 841 17.36 12.70 -6.22
C MET A 841 17.35 13.21 -7.67
N LYS A 842 17.08 14.51 -7.84
CA LYS A 842 16.98 15.14 -9.16
C LYS A 842 17.37 16.63 -9.09
N PRO A 843 18.21 17.13 -10.01
CA PRO A 843 19.07 16.36 -10.90
C PRO A 843 20.06 15.49 -10.09
N LEU A 844 20.53 14.39 -10.69
CA LEU A 844 21.58 13.57 -10.11
C LEU A 844 22.95 14.25 -10.26
N ASP A 845 23.87 14.00 -9.33
CA ASP A 845 25.28 14.35 -9.51
C ASP A 845 25.97 13.34 -10.44
N GLU A 846 25.75 13.49 -11.75
CA GLU A 846 26.30 12.57 -12.75
C GLU A 846 27.83 12.44 -12.62
N SER A 847 28.51 13.56 -12.35
CA SER A 847 29.97 13.60 -12.21
C SER A 847 30.45 12.76 -11.04
N MET A 848 29.87 12.97 -9.84
CA MET A 848 30.25 12.25 -8.64
C MET A 848 29.88 10.76 -8.78
N ILE A 849 28.66 10.45 -9.24
CA ILE A 849 28.19 9.06 -9.37
C ILE A 849 29.07 8.29 -10.36
N CYS A 850 29.40 8.87 -11.52
CA CYS A 850 30.30 8.22 -12.48
C CYS A 850 31.72 8.05 -11.93
N ALA A 851 32.24 9.01 -11.16
CA ALA A 851 33.55 8.90 -10.53
C ALA A 851 33.58 7.78 -9.47
N LEU A 852 32.55 7.72 -8.62
CA LEU A 852 32.39 6.66 -7.64
C LEU A 852 32.25 5.29 -8.32
N ALA A 853 31.44 5.19 -9.37
CA ALA A 853 31.26 3.96 -10.14
C ALA A 853 32.54 3.45 -10.82
N LYS A 854 33.42 4.34 -11.27
CA LYS A 854 34.72 3.97 -11.87
C LYS A 854 35.79 3.63 -10.83
N GLY A 855 35.73 4.24 -9.65
CA GLY A 855 36.71 4.04 -8.58
C GLY A 855 36.41 2.86 -7.65
N HIS A 856 35.21 2.26 -7.75
CA HIS A 856 34.75 1.23 -6.82
C HIS A 856 34.36 -0.07 -7.53
N ASP A 857 34.63 -1.19 -6.89
CA ASP A 857 34.18 -2.52 -7.35
C ASP A 857 32.71 -2.79 -7.01
N VAL A 858 32.23 -2.24 -5.89
CA VAL A 858 30.87 -2.43 -5.39
C VAL A 858 30.24 -1.09 -5.04
N MET A 859 29.07 -0.81 -5.62
CA MET A 859 28.24 0.35 -5.27
C MET A 859 26.91 -0.12 -4.72
N VAL A 860 26.51 0.40 -3.56
CA VAL A 860 25.17 0.18 -3.01
C VAL A 860 24.46 1.51 -2.79
N THR A 861 23.31 1.69 -3.45
CA THR A 861 22.44 2.84 -3.20
C THR A 861 21.49 2.55 -2.05
N VAL A 862 21.24 3.53 -1.19
CA VAL A 862 20.34 3.39 -0.04
C VAL A 862 19.34 4.53 -0.01
N GLU A 863 18.05 4.19 -0.10
CA GLU A 863 16.95 5.15 0.01
C GLU A 863 15.80 4.60 0.87
N GLU A 864 15.04 5.50 1.48
CA GLU A 864 13.78 5.18 2.16
C GLU A 864 12.57 5.52 1.26
N GLY A 865 12.57 4.98 0.05
CA GLY A 865 11.53 5.13 -0.97
C GLY A 865 11.15 3.79 -1.60
N SER A 866 10.13 3.76 -2.45
CA SER A 866 9.72 2.55 -3.20
C SER A 866 10.68 2.23 -4.34
N ILE A 867 10.50 1.06 -4.96
CA ILE A 867 11.05 0.78 -6.29
C ILE A 867 10.65 1.89 -7.28
N GLY A 868 11.54 2.21 -8.23
CA GLY A 868 11.38 3.34 -9.15
C GLY A 868 11.91 4.67 -8.60
N GLY A 869 12.46 4.69 -7.38
CA GLY A 869 13.08 5.85 -6.77
C GLY A 869 14.55 6.06 -7.16
N PHE A 870 15.34 6.54 -6.23
CA PHE A 870 16.75 6.94 -6.41
C PHE A 870 17.64 5.86 -6.99
N GLY A 871 17.57 4.63 -6.46
CA GLY A 871 18.36 3.52 -6.96
C GLY A 871 18.07 3.24 -8.44
N SER A 872 16.82 3.36 -8.87
CA SER A 872 16.42 3.16 -10.27
C SER A 872 17.00 4.23 -11.19
N HIS A 873 16.96 5.51 -10.79
CA HIS A 873 17.54 6.60 -11.57
C HIS A 873 19.08 6.51 -11.65
N VAL A 874 19.74 6.07 -10.57
CA VAL A 874 21.19 5.81 -10.59
C VAL A 874 21.52 4.66 -11.54
N LEU A 875 20.76 3.57 -11.51
CA LEU A 875 20.96 2.43 -12.42
C LEU A 875 20.78 2.83 -13.89
N GLU A 876 19.78 3.65 -14.20
CA GLU A 876 19.56 4.20 -15.55
C GLU A 876 20.77 5.03 -16.01
N LEU A 877 21.23 5.96 -15.16
CA LEU A 877 22.44 6.75 -15.44
C LEU A 877 23.67 5.85 -15.69
N LEU A 878 23.89 4.83 -14.85
CA LEU A 878 25.03 3.92 -15.03
C LEU A 878 24.92 3.09 -16.31
N ALA A 879 23.72 2.67 -16.69
CA ALA A 879 23.45 1.97 -17.94
C ALA A 879 23.73 2.87 -19.15
N ASP A 880 23.22 4.10 -19.15
CA ASP A 880 23.40 5.08 -20.23
C ASP A 880 24.86 5.47 -20.44
N LYS A 881 25.65 5.53 -19.37
CA LYS A 881 27.10 5.79 -19.44
C LYS A 881 27.92 4.54 -19.74
N GLY A 882 27.30 3.37 -19.92
CA GLY A 882 27.96 2.11 -20.23
C GLY A 882 28.80 1.52 -19.08
N LEU A 883 28.54 1.93 -17.83
CA LEU A 883 29.33 1.53 -16.65
C LEU A 883 28.94 0.16 -16.07
N LEU A 884 27.88 -0.47 -16.59
CA LEU A 884 27.43 -1.81 -16.18
C LEU A 884 27.91 -2.94 -17.12
N GLY A 885 28.45 -2.61 -18.30
CA GLY A 885 28.65 -3.58 -19.39
C GLY A 885 29.91 -4.45 -19.31
N ASP A 886 30.95 -4.03 -18.58
CA ASP A 886 32.24 -4.74 -18.49
C ASP A 886 32.33 -5.69 -17.29
N GLY A 887 31.27 -5.75 -16.48
CA GLY A 887 31.20 -6.55 -15.27
C GLY A 887 32.19 -6.12 -14.18
N LYS A 888 32.84 -4.95 -14.27
CA LYS A 888 33.78 -4.47 -13.23
C LYS A 888 33.05 -3.96 -11.99
N LEU A 889 32.02 -3.16 -12.19
CA LEU A 889 31.19 -2.63 -11.11
C LEU A 889 30.02 -3.57 -10.80
N GLN A 890 29.85 -3.92 -9.54
CA GLN A 890 28.63 -4.57 -9.04
C GLN A 890 27.76 -3.54 -8.35
N VAL A 891 26.48 -3.48 -8.72
CA VAL A 891 25.55 -2.49 -8.17
C VAL A 891 24.41 -3.18 -7.45
N GLY A 892 24.18 -2.77 -6.21
CA GLY A 892 23.01 -3.14 -5.43
C GLY A 892 22.17 -1.92 -5.09
N THR A 893 20.85 -2.08 -5.06
CA THR A 893 19.94 -1.06 -4.54
C THR A 893 19.24 -1.57 -3.28
N ILE A 894 19.09 -0.68 -2.30
CA ILE A 894 18.28 -0.85 -1.10
C ILE A 894 17.20 0.22 -1.12
N HIS A 895 15.96 -0.24 -1.14
CA HIS A 895 14.74 0.56 -1.14
C HIS A 895 13.65 -0.24 -0.43
N ILE A 896 12.53 0.40 -0.11
CA ILE A 896 11.36 -0.27 0.46
C ILE A 896 10.87 -1.35 -0.52
N PRO A 897 10.66 -2.60 -0.06
CA PRO A 897 10.12 -3.68 -0.88
C PRO A 897 8.76 -3.35 -1.48
N ASP A 898 8.44 -3.95 -2.63
CA ASP A 898 7.14 -3.81 -3.30
C ASP A 898 6.02 -4.58 -2.56
N LYS A 899 5.80 -4.22 -1.29
CA LYS A 899 4.82 -4.78 -0.37
C LYS A 899 4.42 -3.72 0.65
N TYR A 900 3.13 -3.62 0.94
CA TYR A 900 2.63 -2.83 2.06
C TYR A 900 2.98 -3.48 3.40
N GLN A 901 3.57 -2.71 4.32
CA GLN A 901 4.05 -3.22 5.61
C GLN A 901 3.35 -2.53 6.79
N ALA A 902 2.88 -3.29 7.76
CA ALA A 902 2.33 -2.78 9.01
C ALA A 902 3.08 -3.41 10.18
N ASP A 903 3.98 -2.65 10.81
CA ASP A 903 4.81 -3.13 11.91
C ASP A 903 5.34 -1.97 12.76
N THR A 904 6.16 -2.26 13.76
CA THR A 904 6.94 -1.24 14.47
C THR A 904 7.96 -0.60 13.52
N PRO A 905 8.39 0.65 13.76
CA PRO A 905 9.39 1.33 12.93
C PRO A 905 10.67 0.51 12.74
N GLU A 906 11.15 -0.15 13.80
CA GLU A 906 12.38 -0.94 13.77
C GLU A 906 12.23 -2.15 12.83
N ASN A 907 11.13 -2.89 12.96
CA ASN A 907 10.84 -4.05 12.13
C ASN A 907 10.57 -3.66 10.67
N GLN A 908 9.97 -2.49 10.43
CA GLN A 908 9.77 -1.95 9.08
C GLN A 908 11.12 -1.70 8.38
N LEU A 909 12.09 -1.10 9.08
CA LEU A 909 13.42 -0.86 8.55
C LEU A 909 14.20 -2.15 8.33
N GLU A 910 14.10 -3.12 9.24
CA GLU A 910 14.74 -4.43 9.11
C GLU A 910 14.19 -5.19 7.89
N LYS A 911 12.87 -5.28 7.75
CA LYS A 911 12.21 -5.92 6.60
C LYS A 911 12.50 -5.21 5.28
N ALA A 912 12.74 -3.91 5.30
CA ALA A 912 13.16 -3.15 4.15
C ALA A 912 14.66 -3.29 3.82
N GLY A 913 15.44 -3.89 4.72
CA GLY A 913 16.89 -4.05 4.55
C GLY A 913 17.69 -2.76 4.72
N ILE A 914 17.15 -1.78 5.45
CA ILE A 914 17.74 -0.44 5.62
C ILE A 914 18.54 -0.34 6.94
N THR A 915 18.46 -1.33 7.81
CA THR A 915 19.28 -1.38 9.03
C THR A 915 20.77 -1.51 8.70
N PRO A 916 21.68 -1.05 9.58
CA PRO A 916 23.11 -1.18 9.36
C PRO A 916 23.53 -2.63 9.04
N GLU A 917 22.98 -3.60 9.77
CA GLU A 917 23.27 -5.03 9.60
C GLU A 917 22.80 -5.54 8.23
N ALA A 918 21.61 -5.12 7.79
CA ALA A 918 21.08 -5.52 6.49
C ALA A 918 21.83 -4.87 5.32
N ILE A 919 22.29 -3.61 5.49
CA ILE A 919 23.17 -2.94 4.52
C ILE A 919 24.47 -3.74 4.37
N VAL A 920 25.09 -4.16 5.49
CA VAL A 920 26.29 -5.01 5.48
C VAL A 920 26.01 -6.34 4.75
N GLN A 921 24.91 -7.02 5.07
CA GLN A 921 24.52 -8.26 4.39
C GLN A 921 24.32 -8.08 2.88
N LYS A 922 23.72 -6.96 2.46
CA LYS A 922 23.55 -6.62 1.05
C LYS A 922 24.88 -6.42 0.35
N ILE A 923 25.81 -5.69 0.96
CA ILE A 923 27.17 -5.48 0.42
C ILE A 923 27.87 -6.82 0.24
N VAL A 924 27.84 -7.69 1.25
CA VAL A 924 28.43 -9.03 1.18
C VAL A 924 27.81 -9.82 0.02
N LYS A 925 26.48 -9.87 -0.06
CA LYS A 925 25.77 -10.58 -1.13
C LYS A 925 26.12 -10.06 -2.53
N VAL A 926 26.20 -8.74 -2.70
CA VAL A 926 26.56 -8.12 -3.99
C VAL A 926 28.03 -8.43 -4.34
N GLY A 927 28.96 -8.28 -3.38
CA GLY A 927 30.39 -8.54 -3.57
C GLY A 927 30.76 -10.02 -3.74
N GLU A 928 29.97 -10.94 -3.18
CA GLU A 928 30.16 -12.39 -3.30
C GLU A 928 29.93 -12.92 -4.72
N GLU A 929 29.16 -12.22 -5.56
CA GLU A 929 28.97 -12.60 -6.97
C GLU A 929 30.28 -12.53 -7.78
N LYS A 930 31.34 -11.90 -7.25
CA LYS A 930 32.70 -11.91 -7.82
C LYS A 930 33.75 -12.69 -7.03
N LYS A 931 33.60 -12.85 -5.70
CA LYS A 931 34.63 -13.49 -4.87
C LYS A 931 34.47 -15.01 -4.85
N LYS A 932 35.08 -15.62 -5.87
CA LYS A 932 35.65 -16.98 -5.94
C LYS A 932 34.94 -18.01 -5.06
N ILE A 933 34.04 -18.79 -5.65
CA ILE A 933 33.64 -20.11 -5.14
C ILE A 933 34.83 -20.89 -4.54
N PRO A 934 36.05 -20.84 -5.11
CA PRO A 934 37.26 -21.36 -4.47
C PRO A 934 37.60 -20.87 -3.05
N GLY A 935 37.44 -19.58 -2.76
CA GLY A 935 37.71 -18.99 -1.45
C GLY A 935 36.64 -19.40 -0.42
N ASN A 936 35.38 -19.38 -0.83
CA ASN A 936 34.26 -19.80 0.02
C ASN A 936 34.34 -21.30 0.36
N LEU A 937 34.72 -22.14 -0.61
CA LEU A 937 34.92 -23.57 -0.37
C LEU A 937 36.10 -23.83 0.58
N LYS A 938 37.22 -23.11 0.45
CA LYS A 938 38.34 -23.21 1.39
C LYS A 938 37.96 -22.73 2.80
N GLY A 939 37.25 -21.61 2.91
CA GLY A 939 36.74 -21.10 4.19
C GLY A 939 35.78 -22.08 4.85
N LEU A 940 34.88 -22.70 4.07
CA LEU A 940 33.97 -23.75 4.54
C LEU A 940 34.75 -24.99 5.01
N SER A 941 35.74 -25.46 4.26
CA SER A 941 36.59 -26.59 4.66
C SER A 941 37.31 -26.32 5.98
N ILE A 942 37.90 -25.12 6.15
CA ILE A 942 38.59 -24.73 7.39
C ILE A 942 37.60 -24.62 8.55
N GLY A 943 36.44 -23.98 8.33
CA GLY A 943 35.45 -23.77 9.38
C GLY A 943 34.78 -25.05 9.87
N LEU A 944 34.71 -26.09 9.03
CA LEU A 944 34.13 -27.39 9.38
C LEU A 944 35.17 -28.42 9.83
N GLU A 945 36.47 -28.10 9.79
CA GLU A 945 37.55 -29.07 10.03
C GLU A 945 37.46 -29.69 11.43
N GLU A 946 37.14 -28.87 12.44
CA GLU A 946 36.97 -29.30 13.84
C GLU A 946 35.68 -30.12 14.07
N ASP A 947 34.66 -29.94 13.22
CA ASP A 947 33.35 -30.58 13.34
C ASP A 947 33.26 -31.94 12.62
N ILE A 948 34.14 -32.20 11.64
CA ILE A 948 34.13 -33.41 10.82
C ILE A 948 34.22 -34.69 11.67
N VAL A 949 35.04 -34.69 12.71
CA VAL A 949 35.22 -35.86 13.58
C VAL A 949 34.01 -36.08 14.51
N PRO A 950 33.56 -35.09 15.31
CA PRO A 950 32.43 -35.28 16.23
C PRO A 950 31.08 -35.46 15.54
N HIS A 951 30.88 -34.91 14.33
CA HIS A 951 29.59 -34.90 13.64
C HIS A 951 29.59 -35.67 12.31
N LYS A 952 30.59 -36.52 12.11
CA LYS A 952 30.84 -37.33 10.90
C LYS A 952 29.58 -37.91 10.25
N GLN A 953 28.78 -38.66 11.01
CA GLN A 953 27.61 -39.37 10.48
C GLN A 953 26.56 -38.41 9.91
N VAL A 954 26.22 -37.36 10.66
CA VAL A 954 25.22 -36.35 10.26
C VAL A 954 25.68 -35.59 9.02
N MET A 955 26.97 -35.27 8.95
CA MET A 955 27.54 -34.60 7.78
C MET A 955 27.51 -35.50 6.55
N GLN A 956 27.86 -36.78 6.69
CA GLN A 956 27.77 -37.75 5.59
C GLN A 956 26.33 -37.93 5.12
N ASP A 957 25.37 -38.11 6.05
CA ASP A 957 23.94 -38.20 5.74
C ASP A 957 23.45 -36.99 4.95
N THR A 958 23.80 -35.79 5.43
CA THR A 958 23.40 -34.51 4.82
C THR A 958 23.96 -34.35 3.41
N VAL A 959 25.24 -34.69 3.21
CA VAL A 959 25.87 -34.58 1.88
C VAL A 959 25.24 -35.56 0.90
N ILE A 960 24.99 -36.81 1.32
CA ILE A 960 24.33 -37.81 0.50
C ILE A 960 22.89 -37.37 0.12
N GLU A 961 22.13 -36.84 1.08
CA GLU A 961 20.80 -36.30 0.84
C GLU A 961 20.86 -35.13 -0.15
N CYS A 962 21.77 -34.18 0.07
CA CYS A 962 21.97 -33.03 -0.82
C CYS A 962 22.35 -33.46 -2.24
N VAL A 963 23.27 -34.41 -2.38
CA VAL A 963 23.66 -34.95 -3.69
C VAL A 963 22.46 -35.59 -4.36
N THR A 964 21.65 -36.36 -3.64
CA THR A 964 20.50 -37.09 -4.19
C THR A 964 19.35 -36.17 -4.62
N TYR A 965 19.09 -35.09 -3.87
CA TYR A 965 17.92 -34.21 -4.11
C TYR A 965 18.25 -32.85 -4.74
N LEU A 966 19.52 -32.42 -4.76
CA LEU A 966 19.96 -31.11 -5.31
C LEU A 966 21.00 -31.26 -6.43
N PRO A 967 20.62 -31.80 -7.61
CA PRO A 967 21.55 -32.15 -8.69
C PRO A 967 22.31 -30.96 -9.31
N GLN A 968 21.86 -29.73 -9.06
CA GLN A 968 22.50 -28.51 -9.57
C GLN A 968 23.71 -28.07 -8.73
N LYS A 969 23.92 -28.70 -7.57
CA LYS A 969 24.97 -28.35 -6.60
C LYS A 969 26.02 -29.46 -6.41
N THR A 970 25.88 -30.60 -7.08
CA THR A 970 26.78 -31.76 -6.97
C THR A 970 28.25 -31.41 -7.20
N SER A 971 28.56 -30.56 -8.18
CA SER A 971 29.92 -30.11 -8.47
C SER A 971 30.54 -29.29 -7.33
N VAL A 972 29.72 -28.60 -6.51
CA VAL A 972 30.18 -27.85 -5.32
C VAL A 972 30.59 -28.81 -4.21
N TYR A 973 29.77 -29.85 -3.96
CA TYR A 973 30.06 -30.87 -2.96
C TYR A 973 31.28 -31.70 -3.36
N ALA A 974 31.42 -32.07 -4.64
CA ALA A 974 32.60 -32.77 -5.13
C ALA A 974 33.87 -31.93 -4.97
N ALA A 975 33.82 -30.64 -5.29
CA ALA A 975 34.97 -29.74 -5.11
C ALA A 975 35.35 -29.55 -3.63
N TRP A 976 34.37 -29.45 -2.73
CA TRP A 976 34.60 -29.41 -1.29
C TRP A 976 35.25 -30.70 -0.76
N LEU A 977 34.74 -31.86 -1.17
CA LEU A 977 35.32 -33.15 -0.80
C LEU A 977 36.75 -33.30 -1.32
N GLY A 978 37.06 -32.78 -2.52
CA GLY A 978 38.42 -32.79 -3.06
C GLY A 978 39.44 -32.02 -2.22
N LEU A 979 39.00 -30.98 -1.52
CA LEU A 979 39.81 -30.27 -0.53
C LEU A 979 40.00 -31.10 0.76
N LEU A 980 39.03 -31.94 1.11
CA LEU A 980 39.02 -32.74 2.34
C LEU A 980 39.66 -34.13 2.20
N VAL A 981 39.82 -34.67 0.99
CA VAL A 981 40.39 -36.03 0.77
C VAL A 981 41.76 -36.19 1.44
N ARG A 982 42.60 -35.15 1.42
CA ARG A 982 43.93 -35.19 2.04
C ARG A 982 43.88 -35.08 3.57
N PRO A 983 43.26 -34.05 4.18
CA PRO A 983 43.22 -33.92 5.64
C PRO A 983 42.30 -34.95 6.32
N HIS A 984 41.22 -35.40 5.65
CA HIS A 984 40.19 -36.27 6.22
C HIS A 984 39.86 -37.46 5.31
N ARG A 985 40.90 -38.21 4.89
CA ARG A 985 40.76 -39.35 3.96
C ARG A 985 39.65 -40.32 4.35
N VAL A 986 39.61 -40.77 5.61
CA VAL A 986 38.62 -41.75 6.12
C VAL A 986 37.18 -41.26 5.97
N PHE A 987 36.92 -39.98 6.27
CA PHE A 987 35.59 -39.37 6.13
C PHE A 987 35.11 -39.41 4.67
N VAL A 988 36.00 -39.06 3.74
CA VAL A 988 35.66 -39.03 2.32
C VAL A 988 35.56 -40.43 1.73
N THR A 989 36.42 -41.37 2.14
CA THR A 989 36.33 -42.79 1.72
C THR A 989 34.97 -43.37 2.05
N GLU A 990 34.53 -43.28 3.30
CA GLU A 990 33.22 -43.83 3.69
C GLU A 990 32.04 -43.15 2.99
N LEU A 991 32.16 -41.86 2.65
CA LEU A 991 31.14 -41.15 1.90
C LEU A 991 31.07 -41.63 0.44
N VAL A 992 32.23 -41.89 -0.18
CA VAL A 992 32.34 -42.49 -1.53
C VAL A 992 31.78 -43.91 -1.52
N ASP A 993 32.17 -44.73 -0.53
CA ASP A 993 31.68 -46.10 -0.38
C ASP A 993 30.16 -46.14 -0.25
N ARG A 994 29.60 -45.24 0.57
CA ARG A 994 28.16 -45.12 0.74
C ARG A 994 27.44 -44.62 -0.51
N ALA A 995 28.03 -43.70 -1.27
CA ALA A 995 27.48 -43.26 -2.54
C ALA A 995 27.46 -44.41 -3.57
N ALA A 996 28.48 -45.27 -3.56
CA ALA A 996 28.57 -46.46 -4.42
C ALA A 996 27.56 -47.55 -3.99
N GLU A 997 27.43 -47.82 -2.69
CA GLU A 997 26.43 -48.74 -2.14
C GLU A 997 25.00 -48.29 -2.50
N LEU A 998 24.68 -47.01 -2.29
CA LEU A 998 23.39 -46.45 -2.69
C LEU A 998 23.14 -46.51 -4.19
N LEU A 999 24.17 -46.38 -5.01
CA LEU A 999 24.05 -46.49 -6.46
C LEU A 999 23.66 -47.93 -6.88
N GLY A 1000 24.22 -48.95 -6.23
CA GLY A 1000 23.87 -50.36 -6.46
C GLY A 1000 22.48 -50.76 -5.94
N ASP A 1001 22.03 -50.13 -4.85
CA ASP A 1001 20.74 -50.40 -4.21
C ASP A 1001 19.57 -49.51 -4.72
N CYS A 1002 19.85 -48.54 -5.59
CA CYS A 1002 18.88 -47.52 -6.03
C CYS A 1002 17.67 -48.12 -6.76
N SER A 1003 16.45 -47.78 -6.32
CA SER A 1003 15.20 -48.08 -7.04
C SER A 1003 14.69 -46.92 -7.91
N SER A 1004 15.31 -45.74 -7.80
CA SER A 1004 14.92 -44.53 -8.54
C SER A 1004 15.91 -44.24 -9.65
N VAL A 1005 15.42 -44.23 -10.90
CA VAL A 1005 16.20 -43.85 -12.09
C VAL A 1005 16.82 -42.45 -11.94
N LEU A 1006 16.11 -41.53 -11.27
CA LEU A 1006 16.63 -40.18 -11.02
C LEU A 1006 17.81 -40.20 -10.05
N ALA A 1007 17.69 -40.93 -8.94
CA ALA A 1007 18.77 -41.04 -7.96
C ALA A 1007 20.00 -41.72 -8.56
N MET A 1008 19.80 -42.78 -9.35
CA MET A 1008 20.87 -43.51 -10.04
C MET A 1008 21.66 -42.61 -11.00
N LYS A 1009 20.96 -41.77 -11.79
CA LYS A 1009 21.59 -40.77 -12.67
C LYS A 1009 22.41 -39.74 -11.90
N ILE A 1010 21.87 -39.24 -10.78
CA ILE A 1010 22.52 -38.17 -10.02
C ILE A 1010 23.73 -38.69 -9.25
N LEU A 1011 23.66 -39.89 -8.67
CA LEU A 1011 24.77 -40.56 -8.02
C LEU A 1011 25.88 -40.91 -9.01
N MET A 1012 25.54 -41.43 -10.20
CA MET A 1012 26.51 -41.69 -11.27
C MET A 1012 27.21 -40.40 -11.71
N ARG A 1013 26.44 -39.32 -11.90
CA ARG A 1013 26.99 -37.99 -12.19
C ARG A 1013 27.93 -37.49 -11.07
N PHE A 1014 27.57 -37.73 -9.81
CA PHE A 1014 28.38 -37.33 -8.67
C PHE A 1014 29.74 -38.07 -8.62
N LEU A 1015 29.78 -39.37 -8.93
CA LEU A 1015 31.04 -40.13 -9.03
C LEU A 1015 31.98 -39.56 -10.10
N VAL A 1016 31.44 -39.18 -11.27
CA VAL A 1016 32.24 -38.55 -12.34
C VAL A 1016 32.72 -37.14 -11.92
N GLU A 1017 31.91 -36.37 -11.21
CA GLU A 1017 32.31 -35.06 -10.67
C GLU A 1017 33.38 -35.19 -9.57
N LEU A 1018 33.35 -36.24 -8.75
CA LEU A 1018 34.41 -36.56 -7.79
C LEU A 1018 35.73 -36.85 -8.52
N ALA A 1019 35.68 -37.55 -9.65
CA ALA A 1019 36.87 -37.77 -10.49
C ALA A 1019 37.38 -36.48 -11.13
N ASN A 1020 36.49 -35.61 -11.65
CA ASN A 1020 36.86 -34.29 -12.15
C ASN A 1020 37.58 -33.44 -11.07
N CYS A 1021 37.17 -33.61 -9.81
CA CYS A 1021 37.74 -32.90 -8.66
C CYS A 1021 38.98 -33.59 -8.06
N ARG A 1022 39.49 -34.67 -8.67
CA ARG A 1022 40.61 -35.49 -8.15
C ARG A 1022 40.38 -36.03 -6.73
N CYS A 1023 39.14 -36.40 -6.43
CA CYS A 1023 38.79 -37.11 -5.20
C CYS A 1023 38.99 -38.61 -5.35
N VAL A 1024 38.54 -39.15 -6.48
CA VAL A 1024 38.59 -40.58 -6.83
C VAL A 1024 39.35 -40.78 -8.14
N LEU A 1025 39.91 -41.97 -8.35
CA LEU A 1025 40.53 -42.38 -9.60
C LEU A 1025 39.47 -42.57 -10.68
N PHE A 1026 39.60 -41.87 -11.80
CA PHE A 1026 38.64 -42.01 -12.90
C PHE A 1026 38.60 -43.44 -13.44
N ASP A 1027 39.71 -44.17 -13.44
CA ASP A 1027 39.75 -45.58 -13.87
C ASP A 1027 38.80 -46.47 -13.05
N SER A 1028 38.68 -46.22 -11.74
CA SER A 1028 37.72 -46.93 -10.88
C SER A 1028 36.26 -46.54 -11.15
N VAL A 1029 35.99 -45.27 -11.46
CA VAL A 1029 34.66 -44.81 -11.90
C VAL A 1029 34.31 -45.39 -13.27
N LEU A 1030 35.28 -45.47 -14.17
CA LEU A 1030 35.13 -46.01 -15.50
C LEU A 1030 34.87 -47.51 -15.47
N ALA A 1031 35.53 -48.26 -14.57
CA ALA A 1031 35.22 -49.67 -14.32
C ALA A 1031 33.76 -49.86 -13.88
N VAL A 1032 33.25 -49.02 -12.98
CA VAL A 1032 31.84 -49.03 -12.57
C VAL A 1032 30.90 -48.70 -13.75
N ILE A 1033 31.26 -47.73 -14.59
CA ILE A 1033 30.47 -47.39 -15.79
C ILE A 1033 30.46 -48.56 -16.79
N GLN A 1034 31.61 -49.23 -16.98
CA GLN A 1034 31.75 -50.38 -17.88
C GLN A 1034 30.95 -51.57 -17.37
N GLU A 1035 31.06 -51.89 -16.08
CA GLU A 1035 30.26 -52.94 -15.42
C GLU A 1035 28.76 -52.67 -15.60
N LEU A 1036 28.32 -51.43 -15.33
CA LEU A 1036 26.93 -51.02 -15.54
C LEU A 1036 26.51 -51.22 -17.00
N VAL A 1037 27.34 -50.81 -17.97
CA VAL A 1037 27.06 -51.01 -19.39
C VAL A 1037 27.00 -52.49 -19.75
N GLU A 1038 27.81 -53.35 -19.14
CA GLU A 1038 27.80 -54.81 -19.34
C GLU A 1038 26.56 -55.50 -18.79
N LEU A 1039 25.91 -54.95 -17.76
CA LEU A 1039 24.63 -55.47 -17.24
C LEU A 1039 23.53 -55.51 -18.29
N ARG A 1040 23.65 -54.74 -19.39
CA ARG A 1040 22.77 -54.87 -20.56
C ARG A 1040 22.76 -56.29 -21.13
N ASN A 1041 23.78 -57.10 -20.91
CA ASN A 1041 23.86 -58.46 -21.41
C ASN A 1041 23.27 -59.49 -20.43
N SER A 1042 23.04 -59.13 -19.17
CA SER A 1042 22.51 -60.03 -18.13
C SER A 1042 21.03 -60.34 -18.39
N GLU A 1043 20.63 -61.61 -18.43
CA GLU A 1043 19.23 -62.01 -18.65
C GLU A 1043 18.27 -61.47 -17.59
N GLU A 1044 18.77 -61.17 -16.38
CA GLU A 1044 17.98 -60.66 -15.25
C GLU A 1044 17.57 -59.18 -15.41
N VAL A 1045 18.29 -58.40 -16.21
CA VAL A 1045 17.96 -56.98 -16.46
C VAL A 1045 16.88 -56.88 -17.54
N HIS A 1046 15.69 -56.43 -17.17
CA HIS A 1046 14.56 -56.31 -18.10
C HIS A 1046 14.75 -55.17 -19.10
N ASN A 1047 15.19 -53.99 -18.64
CA ASN A 1047 15.43 -52.84 -19.50
C ASN A 1047 16.93 -52.71 -19.82
N LYS A 1048 17.33 -53.32 -20.93
CA LYS A 1048 18.72 -53.34 -21.43
C LYS A 1048 19.32 -51.96 -21.67
N GLU A 1049 18.48 -50.93 -21.76
CA GLU A 1049 18.86 -49.56 -22.14
C GLU A 1049 19.08 -48.70 -20.90
N MET A 1050 18.46 -49.02 -19.76
CA MET A 1050 18.61 -48.28 -18.51
C MET A 1050 20.06 -48.21 -18.02
N PRO A 1051 20.84 -49.31 -18.00
CA PRO A 1051 22.23 -49.27 -17.57
C PRO A 1051 23.09 -48.35 -18.46
N VAL A 1052 22.90 -48.45 -19.79
CA VAL A 1052 23.61 -47.60 -20.77
C VAL A 1052 23.15 -46.14 -20.66
N TYR A 1053 21.87 -45.89 -20.44
CA TYR A 1053 21.31 -44.56 -20.26
C TYR A 1053 21.90 -43.86 -19.03
N THR A 1054 22.05 -44.57 -17.93
CA THR A 1054 22.64 -44.04 -16.69
C THR A 1054 24.13 -43.77 -16.84
N ALA A 1055 24.85 -44.68 -17.52
CA ALA A 1055 26.25 -44.47 -17.89
C ALA A 1055 26.45 -43.17 -18.69
N LEU A 1056 25.60 -42.92 -19.70
CA LEU A 1056 25.65 -41.70 -20.52
C LEU A 1056 25.38 -40.42 -19.72
N HIS A 1057 24.50 -40.46 -18.71
CA HIS A 1057 24.27 -39.32 -17.81
C HIS A 1057 25.51 -38.97 -16.99
N GLY A 1058 26.30 -39.97 -16.58
CA GLY A 1058 27.61 -39.74 -15.96
C GLY A 1058 28.59 -39.06 -16.94
N LEU A 1059 28.64 -39.54 -18.18
CA LEU A 1059 29.54 -39.00 -19.19
C LEU A 1059 29.24 -37.54 -19.58
N LEU A 1060 28.00 -37.05 -19.42
CA LEU A 1060 27.66 -35.65 -19.72
C LEU A 1060 28.53 -34.63 -18.96
N VAL A 1061 29.08 -34.99 -17.80
CA VAL A 1061 29.89 -34.08 -16.98
C VAL A 1061 31.39 -34.37 -17.02
N ILE A 1062 31.85 -35.30 -17.84
CA ILE A 1062 33.29 -35.61 -17.94
C ILE A 1062 34.09 -34.39 -18.43
N SER A 1063 35.18 -34.04 -17.76
CA SER A 1063 36.06 -32.96 -18.23
C SER A 1063 36.85 -33.38 -19.48
N PRO A 1064 37.25 -32.44 -20.36
CA PRO A 1064 38.10 -32.74 -21.52
C PRO A 1064 39.42 -33.42 -21.16
N ALA A 1065 39.97 -33.15 -19.96
CA ALA A 1065 41.18 -33.79 -19.47
C ALA A 1065 40.98 -35.29 -19.20
N LEU A 1066 39.93 -35.66 -18.44
CA LEU A 1066 39.62 -37.06 -18.19
C LEU A 1066 39.27 -37.82 -19.47
N TYR A 1067 38.54 -37.18 -20.40
CA TYR A 1067 38.25 -37.76 -21.71
C TYR A 1067 39.54 -38.03 -22.50
N LYS A 1068 40.48 -37.07 -22.54
CA LYS A 1068 41.75 -37.22 -23.28
C LYS A 1068 42.55 -38.43 -22.79
N ASP A 1069 42.63 -38.60 -21.48
CA ASP A 1069 43.41 -39.68 -20.86
C ASP A 1069 42.74 -41.06 -21.02
N ASN A 1070 41.42 -41.09 -21.25
CA ASN A 1070 40.60 -42.33 -21.31
C ASN A 1070 39.79 -42.46 -22.61
N LYS A 1071 40.28 -41.86 -23.69
CA LYS A 1071 39.55 -41.68 -24.94
C LYS A 1071 38.97 -42.97 -25.50
N GLU A 1072 39.79 -44.02 -25.58
CA GLU A 1072 39.40 -45.29 -26.20
C GLU A 1072 38.24 -45.96 -25.46
N ALA A 1073 38.29 -45.96 -24.12
CA ALA A 1073 37.26 -46.58 -23.28
C ALA A 1073 35.95 -45.77 -23.28
N VAL A 1074 36.03 -44.44 -23.23
CA VAL A 1074 34.83 -43.58 -23.31
C VAL A 1074 34.18 -43.66 -24.70
N ASP A 1075 34.98 -43.64 -25.76
CA ASP A 1075 34.49 -43.78 -27.14
C ASP A 1075 33.84 -45.16 -27.36
N ALA A 1076 34.35 -46.24 -26.73
CA ALA A 1076 33.74 -47.56 -26.79
C ALA A 1076 32.34 -47.60 -26.15
N ILE A 1077 32.14 -46.95 -24.99
CA ILE A 1077 30.83 -46.83 -24.33
C ILE A 1077 29.84 -46.06 -25.22
N ILE A 1078 30.29 -44.95 -25.82
CA ILE A 1078 29.47 -44.15 -26.74
C ILE A 1078 29.11 -44.98 -27.98
N GLY A 1079 30.05 -45.75 -28.52
CA GLY A 1079 29.82 -46.64 -29.66
C GLY A 1079 28.71 -47.67 -29.39
N ILE A 1080 28.71 -48.30 -28.22
CA ILE A 1080 27.63 -49.20 -27.79
C ILE A 1080 26.27 -48.48 -27.81
N ALA A 1081 26.20 -47.26 -27.30
CA ALA A 1081 24.96 -46.49 -27.28
C ALA A 1081 24.50 -46.04 -28.68
N GLU A 1082 25.43 -45.69 -29.58
CA GLU A 1082 25.17 -45.38 -30.98
C GLU A 1082 24.63 -46.61 -31.74
N GLU A 1083 25.17 -47.80 -31.49
CA GLU A 1083 24.68 -49.07 -32.04
C GLU A 1083 23.27 -49.41 -31.56
N MET A 1084 23.00 -49.24 -30.25
CA MET A 1084 21.67 -49.45 -29.68
C MET A 1084 20.64 -48.50 -30.27
N LYS A 1085 21.00 -47.20 -30.41
CA LYS A 1085 20.16 -46.19 -31.09
C LYS A 1085 19.88 -46.57 -32.55
N LYS A 1086 20.89 -47.06 -33.29
CA LYS A 1086 20.70 -47.53 -34.67
C LYS A 1086 19.78 -48.75 -34.75
N GLY A 1087 19.98 -49.74 -33.88
CA GLY A 1087 19.12 -50.92 -33.78
C GLY A 1087 17.67 -50.58 -33.38
N ARG A 1088 17.45 -49.50 -32.62
CA ARG A 1088 16.11 -48.95 -32.36
C ARG A 1088 15.49 -48.31 -33.59
N ALA A 1089 16.23 -47.48 -34.34
CA ALA A 1089 15.73 -46.90 -35.59
C ALA A 1089 15.30 -47.98 -36.61
N GLU A 1090 16.08 -49.07 -36.71
CA GLU A 1090 15.75 -50.22 -37.56
C GLU A 1090 14.53 -51.01 -37.04
N ARG A 1091 14.40 -51.21 -35.72
CA ARG A 1091 13.20 -51.81 -35.10
C ARG A 1091 11.95 -50.95 -35.28
N ARG A 1092 12.05 -49.62 -35.09
CA ARG A 1092 10.96 -48.66 -35.34
C ARG A 1092 10.57 -48.66 -36.82
N SER A 1093 11.52 -48.72 -37.74
CA SER A 1093 11.25 -48.85 -39.18
C SER A 1093 10.51 -50.16 -39.52
N LYS A 1094 10.73 -51.25 -38.76
CA LYS A 1094 10.03 -52.53 -38.92
C LYS A 1094 8.69 -52.62 -38.18
N LEU A 1095 8.52 -51.90 -37.07
CA LEU A 1095 7.25 -51.84 -36.29
C LEU A 1095 6.28 -50.78 -36.79
N ALA A 1096 6.78 -49.71 -37.44
CA ALA A 1096 5.95 -48.67 -38.06
C ALA A 1096 5.07 -49.20 -39.20
N SER A 1097 5.32 -50.42 -39.69
CA SER A 1097 4.42 -51.13 -40.61
C SER A 1097 3.27 -51.88 -39.93
N CYS A 1098 3.23 -52.01 -38.60
CA CYS A 1098 2.29 -52.94 -37.94
C CYS A 1098 1.39 -52.39 -36.83
N VAL A 1099 1.70 -51.34 -36.06
CA VAL A 1099 0.73 -50.83 -35.06
C VAL A 1099 0.87 -49.33 -34.81
N ALA A 1100 -0.21 -48.60 -35.09
CA ALA A 1100 -0.48 -47.29 -34.53
C ALA A 1100 -1.07 -47.43 -33.11
N ALA A 1101 -0.61 -46.58 -32.19
CA ALA A 1101 -1.14 -46.32 -30.84
C ALA A 1101 -0.77 -47.29 -29.70
N SER A 1102 0.24 -46.91 -28.91
CA SER A 1102 0.22 -47.02 -27.44
C SER A 1102 1.04 -45.88 -26.81
N SER A 1103 0.64 -45.40 -25.64
CA SER A 1103 1.13 -44.17 -24.99
C SER A 1103 2.34 -44.36 -24.06
N GLU A 1104 3.09 -45.46 -24.20
CA GLU A 1104 4.28 -45.74 -23.36
C GLU A 1104 5.62 -45.30 -23.99
N PHE A 1105 5.59 -44.76 -25.21
CA PHE A 1105 6.79 -44.38 -25.99
C PHE A 1105 7.56 -43.14 -25.48
N VAL A 1106 7.15 -42.50 -24.38
CA VAL A 1106 7.75 -41.22 -23.93
C VAL A 1106 9.17 -41.39 -23.35
N GLN A 1107 9.53 -42.56 -22.82
CA GLN A 1107 10.92 -42.82 -22.36
C GLN A 1107 11.91 -43.12 -23.51
N GLU A 1108 11.43 -43.52 -24.70
CA GLU A 1108 12.33 -43.93 -25.77
C GLU A 1108 13.05 -42.76 -26.46
N ASP A 1109 12.40 -41.59 -26.55
CA ASP A 1109 12.97 -40.38 -27.15
C ASP A 1109 14.09 -39.75 -26.29
N ASP A 1110 14.06 -39.95 -24.98
CA ASP A 1110 15.05 -39.37 -24.06
C ASP A 1110 16.43 -40.04 -24.16
N PHE A 1111 16.48 -41.35 -24.44
CA PHE A 1111 17.73 -42.07 -24.69
C PHE A 1111 18.39 -41.60 -25.99
N ASP A 1112 17.64 -41.53 -27.09
CA ASP A 1112 18.17 -41.15 -28.41
C ASP A 1112 18.67 -39.69 -28.42
N ARG A 1113 17.99 -38.81 -27.68
CA ARG A 1113 18.41 -37.43 -27.40
C ARG A 1113 19.66 -37.37 -26.56
N LEU A 1114 19.75 -38.18 -25.49
CA LEU A 1114 20.94 -38.23 -24.65
C LEU A 1114 22.16 -38.73 -25.41
N VAL A 1115 22.03 -39.78 -26.22
CA VAL A 1115 23.09 -40.26 -27.12
C VAL A 1115 23.51 -39.14 -28.07
N GLY A 1116 22.55 -38.41 -28.65
CA GLY A 1116 22.84 -37.26 -29.50
C GLY A 1116 23.60 -36.14 -28.78
N ALA A 1117 23.22 -35.84 -27.53
CA ALA A 1117 23.89 -34.85 -26.71
C ALA A 1117 25.33 -35.26 -26.37
N VAL A 1118 25.55 -36.50 -25.91
CA VAL A 1118 26.88 -37.02 -25.57
C VAL A 1118 27.80 -37.08 -26.80
N VAL A 1119 27.28 -37.53 -27.96
CA VAL A 1119 28.02 -37.52 -29.22
C VAL A 1119 28.40 -36.09 -29.65
N SER A 1120 27.45 -35.15 -29.54
CA SER A 1120 27.74 -33.74 -29.82
C SER A 1120 28.80 -33.18 -28.88
N MET A 1121 28.78 -33.55 -27.59
CA MET A 1121 29.79 -33.12 -26.62
C MET A 1121 31.16 -33.73 -26.92
N ARG A 1122 31.22 -35.02 -27.26
CA ARG A 1122 32.45 -35.68 -27.72
C ARG A 1122 33.08 -34.91 -28.87
N ASP A 1123 32.30 -34.60 -29.90
CA ASP A 1123 32.81 -34.05 -31.14
C ASP A 1123 33.09 -32.54 -31.09
N GLN A 1124 32.32 -31.77 -30.31
CA GLN A 1124 32.44 -30.30 -30.26
C GLN A 1124 33.18 -29.77 -29.03
N VAL A 1125 33.16 -30.49 -27.90
CA VAL A 1125 33.66 -30.01 -26.61
C VAL A 1125 34.88 -30.80 -26.16
N TRP A 1126 34.84 -32.13 -26.18
CA TRP A 1126 35.93 -32.96 -25.66
C TRP A 1126 37.08 -33.16 -26.65
N ARG A 1127 36.80 -33.15 -27.96
CA ARG A 1127 37.80 -33.28 -29.04
C ARG A 1127 38.34 -31.95 -29.58
N ALA A 1128 37.77 -30.81 -29.18
CA ALA A 1128 38.25 -29.51 -29.62
C ALA A 1128 39.57 -29.18 -28.92
N GLU A 1129 40.68 -29.12 -29.66
CA GLU A 1129 42.02 -28.90 -29.09
C GLU A 1129 42.23 -27.49 -28.50
N GLU A 1130 41.32 -26.52 -28.68
CA GLU A 1130 41.59 -25.13 -28.29
C GLU A 1130 40.37 -24.18 -28.15
N SER A 1131 39.18 -24.63 -27.71
CA SER A 1131 38.03 -23.69 -27.57
C SER A 1131 37.99 -22.97 -26.21
N LYS A 1132 38.24 -21.66 -26.23
CA LYS A 1132 38.03 -20.72 -25.09
C LYS A 1132 36.57 -20.27 -24.90
N GLU A 1133 35.67 -20.72 -25.75
CA GLU A 1133 34.25 -20.38 -25.67
C GLU A 1133 33.40 -21.63 -25.84
N SER A 1134 32.64 -21.97 -24.81
CA SER A 1134 31.62 -23.02 -24.86
C SER A 1134 30.24 -22.36 -25.05
N PRO A 1135 29.41 -22.80 -26.00
CA PRO A 1135 28.12 -22.18 -26.28
C PRO A 1135 27.10 -22.47 -25.16
N VAL A 1136 26.88 -21.49 -24.27
CA VAL A 1136 25.65 -21.09 -23.52
C VAL A 1136 24.77 -22.16 -22.82
N LEU A 1137 25.10 -23.45 -22.86
CA LEU A 1137 24.48 -24.49 -22.03
C LEU A 1137 25.58 -25.40 -21.49
N LEU A 1138 26.13 -25.04 -20.32
CA LEU A 1138 26.52 -25.94 -19.21
C LEU A 1138 27.35 -25.17 -18.15
N ARG A 1139 26.67 -24.54 -17.17
CA ARG A 1139 27.28 -24.06 -15.91
C ARG A 1139 28.08 -25.10 -15.10
N PRO A 1140 27.86 -26.44 -15.22
CA PRO A 1140 28.70 -27.44 -14.53
C PRO A 1140 30.16 -27.47 -14.99
N TYR A 1141 30.45 -27.15 -16.26
CA TYR A 1141 31.82 -27.25 -16.80
C TYR A 1141 32.73 -26.11 -16.34
N GLU A 1142 32.19 -24.92 -16.09
CA GLU A 1142 32.95 -23.83 -15.48
C GLU A 1142 33.43 -24.21 -14.08
N MET A 1143 32.60 -24.94 -13.33
CA MET A 1143 32.91 -25.48 -12.00
C MET A 1143 33.87 -26.67 -12.05
N ALA A 1144 33.70 -27.61 -12.98
CA ALA A 1144 34.65 -28.71 -13.21
C ALA A 1144 36.01 -28.20 -13.71
N GLY A 1145 36.07 -27.07 -14.43
CA GLY A 1145 37.33 -26.39 -14.79
C GLY A 1145 37.98 -25.59 -13.64
N LEU A 1146 37.21 -25.28 -12.58
CA LEU A 1146 37.69 -24.66 -11.34
C LEU A 1146 38.23 -25.69 -10.34
N ALA A 1147 37.75 -26.93 -10.36
CA ALA A 1147 38.12 -27.97 -9.40
C ALA A 1147 39.60 -28.45 -9.50
N PRO A 1148 40.20 -28.67 -10.67
CA PRO A 1148 41.64 -28.94 -10.80
C PRO A 1148 42.52 -27.77 -10.36
N LYS A 1149 41.99 -26.53 -10.38
CA LYS A 1149 42.68 -25.33 -9.88
C LYS A 1149 42.59 -25.20 -8.36
N LEU A 1150 41.69 -25.95 -7.73
CA LEU A 1150 41.45 -26.02 -6.28
C LEU A 1150 42.16 -27.22 -5.63
N ALA A 1151 42.20 -28.37 -6.31
CA ALA A 1151 42.75 -29.62 -5.82
C ALA A 1151 44.16 -29.90 -6.37
N VAL A 1152 45.18 -29.86 -5.50
CA VAL A 1152 46.59 -30.20 -5.80
C VAL A 1152 46.85 -31.71 -5.62
N ASN A 1153 45.80 -32.54 -5.61
CA ASN A 1153 45.95 -33.96 -5.32
C ASN A 1153 46.68 -34.65 -6.49
N GLN A 1154 47.73 -35.37 -6.12
CA GLN A 1154 48.46 -36.29 -6.98
C GLN A 1154 47.73 -37.65 -7.02
N PRO A 1155 47.96 -38.50 -8.03
CA PRO A 1155 47.29 -39.79 -8.17
C PRO A 1155 47.30 -40.67 -6.92
N GLU A 1156 48.40 -40.70 -6.16
CA GLU A 1156 48.55 -41.46 -4.92
C GLU A 1156 47.61 -41.02 -3.78
N HIS A 1157 47.03 -39.83 -3.87
CA HIS A 1157 46.10 -39.31 -2.86
C HIS A 1157 44.63 -39.53 -3.24
N MET A 1158 44.34 -39.93 -4.48
CA MET A 1158 42.98 -40.22 -4.91
C MET A 1158 42.47 -41.54 -4.28
N LEU A 1159 41.15 -41.66 -4.18
CA LEU A 1159 40.47 -42.84 -3.66
C LEU A 1159 40.05 -43.77 -4.80
N GLU A 1160 39.96 -45.07 -4.54
CA GLU A 1160 39.28 -46.00 -5.45
C GLU A 1160 37.79 -46.02 -5.13
N VAL A 1161 36.95 -46.07 -6.16
CA VAL A 1161 35.53 -46.40 -5.99
C VAL A 1161 35.42 -47.91 -5.82
N PRO A 1162 34.73 -48.41 -4.78
CA PRO A 1162 34.57 -49.85 -4.59
C PRO A 1162 33.72 -50.46 -5.70
N THR A 1163 33.90 -51.76 -5.94
CA THR A 1163 33.00 -52.55 -6.80
C THR A 1163 31.58 -52.47 -6.27
N ILE A 1164 30.61 -52.28 -7.16
CA ILE A 1164 29.21 -52.09 -6.78
C ILE A 1164 28.48 -53.43 -6.88
N GLU A 1165 27.85 -53.87 -5.79
CA GLU A 1165 26.93 -55.00 -5.86
C GLU A 1165 25.58 -54.51 -6.43
N TRP A 1166 25.33 -54.84 -7.69
CA TRP A 1166 24.12 -54.39 -8.39
C TRP A 1166 22.91 -55.26 -8.05
N ARG A 1167 21.84 -54.63 -7.55
CA ARG A 1167 20.53 -55.28 -7.37
C ARG A 1167 19.82 -55.42 -8.71
N LEU A 1168 20.13 -56.51 -9.43
CA LEU A 1168 19.58 -56.78 -10.76
C LEU A 1168 18.05 -56.83 -10.79
N ASP A 1169 17.39 -57.20 -9.67
CA ASP A 1169 15.94 -57.18 -9.52
C ASP A 1169 15.32 -55.77 -9.53
N ARG A 1170 16.14 -54.74 -9.26
CA ARG A 1170 15.74 -53.32 -9.24
C ARG A 1170 16.10 -52.57 -10.53
N LEU A 1171 16.92 -53.16 -11.39
CA LEU A 1171 17.39 -52.63 -12.69
C LEU A 1171 16.50 -53.10 -13.85
#